data_AF-A0A0J6RAD6-F1
#
_entry.id   AF-A0A0J6RAD6-F1
#
_cell.length_a   1.000
_cell.length_b   1.000
_cell.length_c   1.000
_cell.angle_alpha   90.00
_cell.angle_beta   90.00
_cell.angle_gamma   90.00
#
_symmetry.space_group_name_H-M   'P 1'
#
loop_
_entity.id
_entity.type
_entity.pdbx_description
1 polymer ?
#
loop_
_entity_poly.entity_id
_entity_poly.type
_entity_poly.pdbx_seq_one_letter_code
_entity_poly.pdbx_strand_id
1 'polypeptide(L)'
;MLLGKLTLDAIPFHEPIVMGALGGAGLIGLMLVALISKMGKWGYLWHEWLTSVDHKKIGVMYIIVAMIMLLRGFADALMMRAQLAIATGGSHGVLPPDHYDQIFTAHGVIMIIFMAMPFMTGLMNIVVPLQIGARDVAFPFLNSLSFWLLVAAVILVNLSLGVGNFARTGWVAYPPLAGIAFSPDVGVDYYTWALQISGIGTTLTAINFLVTVIKMRAPGMKLMDMPIFTWTCTWANVLIASSFPILTGALAMLSLDRYLDFHFFTAEAGGNAMMYLNLFWAWGHPEVYILVLPAFGIFSEVVSTFTGKRLFGHKSMIYASGAISILGFMVWLHHFFTMGSGASVNAFFGIATMIISIPTGVKLFNWLFTIYRGRLRFETPILWTLGFMVTFSIGGMTGVLMAVPGADFVLHNSLFLIAHFHNTIIGGAVFGYLAGVTFWFPKVFGFKLNPKLGKASFWFWQIGFMFAFMPLYVLGFLGMTRRLNYTTNPEWEPWLYLALFGALLIACGIACQLLQIVVSIRDRKKLADVSGDPWNGHTLEWSTSSPAPFYNFAKLPVVHDIDAFTDMKEKGVAYAVPKSYEPIHMPKNTAMGVYIGGFTTVLGFALIWHIWWLAIVGLVGIVGCMLARAYDNDLDYYVQPEEVEAIERERFEKLGIDVDNYTERDTAKPHKAARPTTTA
;
A
#
# COMPACT_ATOMS: atom_id res chain seq x y z
N MET A 1 -39.83 -3.06 -7.33
CA MET A 1 -39.41 -4.47 -7.49
C MET A 1 -38.62 -4.89 -6.25
N LEU A 2 -38.78 -6.13 -5.77
CA LEU A 2 -38.12 -6.62 -4.54
C LEU A 2 -36.58 -6.59 -4.63
N LEU A 3 -36.01 -6.70 -5.83
CA LEU A 3 -34.57 -6.73 -6.09
C LEU A 3 -34.04 -5.46 -6.78
N GLY A 4 -34.79 -4.35 -6.75
CA GLY A 4 -34.35 -3.09 -7.36
C GLY A 4 -34.09 -3.22 -8.87
N LYS A 5 -32.90 -2.79 -9.32
CA LYS A 5 -32.42 -2.88 -10.72
C LYS A 5 -31.86 -4.26 -11.09
N LEU A 6 -31.70 -5.18 -10.12
CA LEU A 6 -31.00 -6.45 -10.34
C LEU A 6 -31.90 -7.44 -11.10
N THR A 7 -31.43 -7.89 -12.27
CA THR A 7 -32.05 -8.92 -13.09
C THR A 7 -31.04 -10.00 -13.46
N LEU A 8 -31.48 -11.13 -14.01
CA LEU A 8 -30.57 -12.17 -14.52
C LEU A 8 -29.70 -11.67 -15.68
N ASP A 9 -30.17 -10.67 -16.42
CA ASP A 9 -29.43 -10.03 -17.51
C ASP A 9 -28.22 -9.22 -17.03
N ALA A 10 -28.13 -8.97 -15.71
CA ALA A 10 -26.96 -8.34 -15.10
C ALA A 10 -25.72 -9.26 -15.11
N ILE A 11 -25.89 -10.57 -15.32
CA ILE A 11 -24.79 -11.52 -15.39
C ILE A 11 -24.37 -11.66 -16.87
N PRO A 12 -23.10 -11.43 -17.22
CA PRO A 12 -22.64 -11.42 -18.60
C PRO A 12 -22.44 -12.85 -19.16
N PHE A 13 -23.51 -13.67 -19.18
CA PHE A 13 -23.47 -15.06 -19.66
C PHE A 13 -22.98 -15.21 -21.11
N HIS A 14 -23.11 -14.16 -21.91
CA HIS A 14 -22.69 -14.12 -23.31
C HIS A 14 -21.19 -13.82 -23.48
N GLU A 15 -20.49 -13.37 -22.44
CA GLU A 15 -19.09 -12.92 -22.52
C GLU A 15 -18.11 -14.00 -22.09
N PRO A 16 -17.38 -14.66 -23.04
CA PRO A 16 -16.53 -15.81 -22.71
C PRO A 16 -15.34 -15.43 -21.82
N ILE A 17 -14.78 -14.23 -22.01
CA ILE A 17 -13.62 -13.76 -21.23
C ILE A 17 -14.01 -13.59 -19.76
N VAL A 18 -15.13 -12.92 -19.51
CA VAL A 18 -15.63 -12.66 -18.16
C VAL A 18 -16.09 -13.95 -17.50
N MET A 19 -16.89 -14.79 -18.19
CA MET A 19 -17.34 -16.07 -17.66
C MET A 19 -16.18 -17.04 -17.40
N GLY A 20 -15.14 -17.01 -18.24
CA GLY A 20 -13.90 -17.76 -18.00
C GLY A 20 -13.18 -17.29 -16.73
N ALA A 21 -13.06 -15.98 -16.52
CA ALA A 21 -12.47 -15.40 -15.31
C ALA A 21 -13.28 -15.77 -14.05
N LEU A 22 -14.61 -15.65 -14.10
CA LEU A 22 -15.51 -16.03 -12.99
C LEU A 22 -15.47 -17.52 -12.70
N GLY A 23 -15.47 -18.36 -13.73
CA GLY A 23 -15.36 -19.81 -13.60
C GLY A 23 -14.03 -20.20 -12.94
N GLY A 24 -12.91 -19.63 -13.41
CA GLY A 24 -11.58 -19.85 -12.82
C GLY A 24 -11.50 -19.39 -11.36
N ALA A 25 -11.97 -18.17 -11.06
CA ALA A 25 -12.00 -17.64 -9.71
C ALA A 25 -12.90 -18.46 -8.78
N GLY A 26 -14.07 -18.88 -9.25
CA GLY A 26 -15.00 -19.75 -8.53
C GLY A 26 -14.40 -21.12 -8.22
N LEU A 27 -13.72 -21.74 -9.19
CA LEU A 27 -13.00 -23.01 -8.98
C LEU A 27 -11.88 -22.86 -7.96
N ILE A 28 -11.08 -21.80 -8.02
CA ILE A 28 -10.04 -21.52 -7.02
C ILE A 28 -10.66 -21.32 -5.63
N GLY A 29 -11.75 -20.55 -5.54
CA GLY A 29 -12.48 -20.34 -4.29
C GLY A 29 -13.00 -21.65 -3.69
N LEU A 30 -13.63 -22.50 -4.51
CA LEU A 30 -14.12 -23.81 -4.08
C LEU A 30 -12.97 -24.74 -3.64
N MET A 31 -11.84 -24.75 -4.37
CA MET A 31 -10.65 -25.50 -3.98
C MET A 31 -10.10 -25.05 -2.63
N LEU A 32 -10.05 -23.74 -2.38
CA LEU A 32 -9.60 -23.19 -1.09
C LEU A 32 -10.55 -23.57 0.05
N VAL A 33 -11.87 -23.44 -0.15
CA VAL A 33 -12.89 -23.84 0.83
C VAL A 33 -12.79 -25.34 1.14
N ALA A 34 -12.63 -26.18 0.11
CA ALA A 34 -12.45 -27.62 0.27
C ALA A 34 -11.15 -27.95 1.01
N LEU A 35 -10.04 -27.27 0.69
CA LEU A 35 -8.75 -27.45 1.35
C LEU A 35 -8.82 -27.07 2.84
N ILE A 36 -9.38 -25.90 3.16
CA ILE A 36 -9.54 -25.42 4.55
C ILE A 36 -10.42 -26.39 5.34
N SER A 37 -11.52 -26.85 4.74
CA SER A 37 -12.44 -27.81 5.36
C SER A 37 -11.76 -29.17 5.60
N LYS A 38 -11.03 -29.69 4.60
CA LYS A 38 -10.26 -30.94 4.73
C LYS A 38 -9.18 -30.84 5.80
N MET A 39 -8.55 -29.67 5.96
CA MET A 39 -7.53 -29.43 6.99
C MET A 39 -8.12 -29.10 8.37
N GLY A 40 -9.44 -28.92 8.49
CA GLY A 40 -10.11 -28.55 9.75
C GLY A 40 -9.67 -27.18 10.29
N LYS A 41 -9.31 -26.22 9.42
CA LYS A 41 -8.68 -24.95 9.83
C LYS A 41 -9.66 -23.77 10.02
N TRP A 42 -10.97 -23.99 9.92
CA TRP A 42 -11.98 -22.94 10.13
C TRP A 42 -11.89 -22.30 11.51
N GLY A 43 -11.79 -23.10 12.58
CA GLY A 43 -11.65 -22.59 13.94
C GLY A 43 -10.37 -21.78 14.13
N TYR A 44 -9.24 -22.24 13.58
CA TYR A 44 -7.98 -21.50 13.62
C TYR A 44 -8.09 -20.17 12.87
N LEU A 45 -8.63 -20.14 11.65
CA LEU A 45 -8.80 -18.90 10.90
C LEU A 45 -9.67 -17.89 11.64
N TRP A 46 -10.79 -18.35 12.21
CA TRP A 46 -11.71 -17.49 12.95
C TRP A 46 -11.06 -16.87 14.18
N HIS A 47 -10.47 -17.68 15.06
CA HIS A 47 -9.93 -17.20 16.34
C HIS A 47 -8.57 -16.51 16.21
N GLU A 48 -7.73 -16.90 15.25
CA GLU A 48 -6.36 -16.39 15.15
C GLU A 48 -6.20 -15.25 14.15
N TRP A 49 -7.02 -15.17 13.10
CA TRP A 49 -6.81 -14.22 12.00
C TRP A 49 -7.99 -13.28 11.79
N LEU A 50 -9.19 -13.81 11.56
CA LEU A 50 -10.33 -12.99 11.14
C LEU A 50 -10.81 -12.04 12.24
N THR A 51 -10.77 -12.49 13.50
CA THR A 51 -11.15 -11.71 14.67
C THR A 51 -9.96 -11.02 15.35
N SER A 52 -8.76 -11.14 14.78
CA SER A 52 -7.53 -10.61 15.36
C SER A 52 -7.55 -9.09 15.44
N VAL A 53 -7.04 -8.57 16.57
CA VAL A 53 -6.72 -7.14 16.75
C VAL A 53 -5.22 -6.84 16.68
N ASP A 54 -4.36 -7.88 16.66
CA ASP A 54 -2.91 -7.74 16.53
C ASP A 54 -2.52 -7.05 15.21
N HIS A 55 -1.84 -5.90 15.33
CA HIS A 55 -1.34 -5.11 14.20
C HIS A 55 -0.46 -5.90 13.21
N LYS A 56 0.30 -6.90 13.69
CA LYS A 56 1.14 -7.75 12.83
C LYS A 56 0.28 -8.61 11.91
N LYS A 57 -0.73 -9.28 12.48
CA LYS A 57 -1.63 -10.16 11.72
C LYS A 57 -2.52 -9.35 10.76
N ILE A 58 -3.06 -8.23 11.21
CA ILE A 58 -3.82 -7.30 10.36
C ILE A 58 -2.94 -6.81 9.19
N GLY A 59 -1.70 -6.41 9.47
CA GLY A 59 -0.79 -5.97 8.42
C GLY A 59 -0.44 -7.07 7.40
N VAL A 60 -0.31 -8.32 7.84
CA VAL A 60 -0.18 -9.48 6.93
C VAL A 60 -1.40 -9.65 6.04
N MET A 61 -2.62 -9.54 6.60
CA MET A 61 -3.84 -9.66 5.81
C MET A 61 -3.97 -8.53 4.77
N TYR A 62 -3.59 -7.30 5.13
CA TYR A 62 -3.49 -6.17 4.18
C TYR A 62 -2.56 -6.48 3.01
N ILE A 63 -1.36 -7.02 3.27
CA ILE A 63 -0.38 -7.38 2.22
C ILE A 63 -0.92 -8.54 1.36
N ILE A 64 -1.60 -9.53 1.94
CA ILE A 64 -2.21 -10.62 1.18
C ILE A 64 -3.27 -10.08 0.22
N VAL A 65 -4.17 -9.20 0.69
CA VAL A 65 -5.16 -8.54 -0.16
C VAL A 65 -4.47 -7.77 -1.28
N ALA A 66 -3.44 -6.97 -0.95
CA ALA A 66 -2.67 -6.22 -1.94
C ALA A 66 -2.05 -7.12 -3.02
N MET A 67 -1.48 -8.26 -2.63
CA MET A 67 -0.87 -9.23 -3.56
C MET A 67 -1.90 -9.90 -4.46
N ILE A 68 -3.10 -10.21 -3.95
CA ILE A 68 -4.20 -10.74 -4.77
C ILE A 68 -4.67 -9.68 -5.77
N MET A 69 -4.84 -8.44 -5.30
CA MET A 69 -5.25 -7.32 -6.15
C MET A 69 -4.17 -6.92 -7.17
N LEU A 70 -2.88 -7.15 -6.87
CA LEU A 70 -1.79 -7.03 -7.82
C LEU A 70 -1.97 -8.00 -9.00
N LEU A 71 -2.35 -9.26 -8.74
CA LEU A 71 -2.59 -10.23 -9.82
C LEU A 71 -3.77 -9.82 -10.70
N ARG A 72 -4.86 -9.35 -10.08
CA ARG A 72 -6.05 -8.86 -10.78
C ARG A 72 -5.71 -7.63 -11.63
N GLY A 73 -5.09 -6.61 -11.03
CA GLY A 73 -4.68 -5.39 -11.75
C GLY A 73 -3.62 -5.66 -12.83
N PHE A 74 -2.70 -6.60 -12.62
CA PHE A 74 -1.72 -6.95 -13.64
C PHE A 74 -2.33 -7.75 -14.80
N ALA A 75 -3.31 -8.63 -14.54
CA ALA A 75 -4.08 -9.28 -15.60
C ALA A 75 -4.76 -8.24 -16.51
N ASP A 76 -5.38 -7.22 -15.92
CA ASP A 76 -5.96 -6.09 -16.69
C ASP A 76 -4.90 -5.35 -17.51
N ALA A 77 -3.73 -5.10 -16.93
CA ALA A 77 -2.61 -4.46 -17.63
C ALA A 77 -2.15 -5.28 -18.85
N LEU A 78 -2.02 -6.59 -18.68
CA LEU A 78 -1.60 -7.50 -19.74
C LEU A 78 -2.66 -7.55 -20.85
N MET A 79 -3.94 -7.62 -20.50
CA MET A 79 -5.04 -7.57 -21.47
C MET A 79 -5.05 -6.26 -22.27
N MET A 80 -4.86 -5.11 -21.61
CA MET A 80 -4.77 -3.82 -22.29
C MET A 80 -3.57 -3.76 -23.25
N ARG A 81 -2.41 -4.27 -22.83
CA ARG A 81 -1.19 -4.27 -23.67
C ARG A 81 -1.31 -5.25 -24.83
N ALA A 82 -1.90 -6.42 -24.61
CA ALA A 82 -2.17 -7.38 -25.67
C ALA A 82 -3.16 -6.81 -26.69
N GLN A 83 -4.24 -6.17 -26.24
CA GLN A 83 -5.19 -5.50 -27.13
C GLN A 83 -4.49 -4.43 -27.97
N LEU A 84 -3.71 -3.54 -27.36
CA LEU A 84 -3.00 -2.49 -28.11
C LEU A 84 -2.00 -3.03 -29.13
N ALA A 85 -1.39 -4.18 -28.88
CA ALA A 85 -0.49 -4.82 -29.82
C ALA A 85 -1.22 -5.54 -30.95
N ILE A 86 -2.38 -6.15 -30.69
CA ILE A 86 -3.15 -6.93 -31.69
C ILE A 86 -4.08 -6.02 -32.52
N ALA A 87 -4.51 -4.89 -31.97
CA ALA A 87 -5.40 -3.92 -32.61
C ALA A 87 -4.63 -2.85 -33.39
N THR A 88 -3.68 -3.31 -34.20
CA THR A 88 -2.84 -2.54 -35.12
C THR A 88 -3.11 -2.98 -36.57
N GLY A 89 -2.58 -2.29 -37.59
CA GLY A 89 -2.72 -2.70 -38.99
C GLY A 89 -4.16 -2.83 -39.52
N GLY A 90 -5.15 -2.16 -38.91
CA GLY A 90 -6.57 -2.24 -39.27
C GLY A 90 -7.37 -3.33 -38.55
N SER A 91 -6.75 -4.10 -37.65
CA SER A 91 -7.43 -5.02 -36.74
C SER A 91 -8.11 -4.27 -35.59
N HIS A 92 -9.33 -4.67 -35.23
CA HIS A 92 -10.03 -4.15 -34.03
C HIS A 92 -9.69 -4.94 -32.74
N GLY A 93 -8.85 -5.98 -32.85
CA GLY A 93 -8.47 -6.82 -31.70
C GLY A 93 -9.62 -7.62 -31.11
N VAL A 94 -9.54 -7.89 -29.81
CA VAL A 94 -10.46 -8.78 -29.08
C VAL A 94 -11.27 -8.07 -28.00
N LEU A 95 -10.85 -6.89 -27.55
CA LEU A 95 -11.56 -6.10 -26.55
C LEU A 95 -12.34 -4.94 -27.20
N PRO A 96 -13.68 -5.02 -27.22
CA PRO A 96 -14.52 -3.89 -27.61
C PRO A 96 -14.28 -2.66 -26.72
N PRO A 97 -14.60 -1.44 -27.20
CA PRO A 97 -14.42 -0.21 -26.43
C PRO A 97 -15.03 -0.29 -25.03
N ASP A 98 -16.25 -0.83 -24.92
CA ASP A 98 -16.94 -0.99 -23.64
C ASP A 98 -16.09 -1.73 -22.60
N HIS A 99 -15.58 -2.90 -22.97
CA HIS A 99 -14.76 -3.73 -22.10
C HIS A 99 -13.39 -3.11 -21.85
N TYR A 100 -12.76 -2.53 -22.87
CA TYR A 100 -11.48 -1.87 -22.72
C TYR A 100 -11.56 -0.72 -21.70
N ASP A 101 -12.67 0.04 -21.75
CA ASP A 101 -12.91 1.17 -20.86
C ASP A 101 -13.17 0.75 -19.42
N GLN A 102 -13.92 -0.33 -19.22
CA GLN A 102 -14.09 -0.96 -17.91
C GLN A 102 -12.74 -1.45 -17.35
N ILE A 103 -11.95 -2.15 -18.17
CA ILE A 103 -10.67 -2.76 -17.76
C ILE A 103 -9.66 -1.68 -17.35
N PHE A 104 -9.46 -0.63 -18.15
CA PHE A 104 -8.49 0.42 -17.76
C PHE A 104 -8.96 1.21 -16.54
N THR A 105 -10.27 1.39 -16.38
CA THR A 105 -10.85 2.07 -15.22
C THR A 105 -10.62 1.25 -13.96
N ALA A 106 -10.96 -0.04 -14.01
CA ALA A 106 -10.78 -0.96 -12.89
C ALA A 106 -9.31 -1.17 -12.55
N HIS A 107 -8.42 -1.31 -13.55
CA HIS A 107 -6.98 -1.39 -13.36
C HIS A 107 -6.45 -0.19 -12.55
N GLY A 108 -6.76 1.04 -12.97
CA GLY A 108 -6.29 2.24 -12.30
C GLY A 108 -6.78 2.34 -10.86
N VAL A 109 -8.07 2.07 -10.63
CA VAL A 109 -8.67 2.06 -9.28
C VAL A 109 -8.00 1.02 -8.39
N ILE A 110 -7.81 -0.19 -8.91
CA ILE A 110 -7.25 -1.30 -8.13
C ILE A 110 -5.81 -1.08 -7.78
N MET A 111 -4.98 -0.66 -8.74
CA MET A 111 -3.56 -0.52 -8.50
C MET A 111 -3.26 0.56 -7.46
N ILE A 112 -4.04 1.65 -7.44
CA ILE A 112 -3.86 2.75 -6.49
C ILE A 112 -4.53 2.44 -5.13
N ILE A 113 -5.84 2.15 -5.14
CA ILE A 113 -6.66 2.10 -3.92
C ILE A 113 -6.65 0.71 -3.26
N PHE A 114 -6.56 -0.37 -4.04
CA PHE A 114 -6.74 -1.73 -3.54
C PHE A 114 -5.46 -2.58 -3.56
N MET A 115 -4.39 -2.08 -4.19
CA MET A 115 -3.06 -2.68 -4.17
C MET A 115 -2.09 -1.78 -3.42
N ALA A 116 -1.74 -0.61 -3.93
CA ALA A 116 -0.68 0.22 -3.34
C ALA A 116 -1.01 0.70 -1.92
N MET A 117 -2.21 1.24 -1.70
CA MET A 117 -2.66 1.69 -0.37
C MET A 117 -2.69 0.57 0.69
N PRO A 118 -3.31 -0.61 0.44
CA PRO A 118 -3.26 -1.75 1.35
C PRO A 118 -1.85 -2.27 1.58
N PHE A 119 -1.00 -2.32 0.56
CA PHE A 119 0.37 -2.79 0.70
C PHE A 119 1.16 -1.91 1.67
N MET A 120 1.12 -0.60 1.43
CA MET A 120 1.73 0.42 2.29
C MET A 120 1.19 0.34 3.72
N THR A 121 -0.14 0.29 3.87
CA THR A 121 -0.82 0.22 5.16
C THR A 121 -0.45 -1.05 5.92
N GLY A 122 -0.29 -2.18 5.23
CA GLY A 122 0.13 -3.44 5.82
C GLY A 122 1.56 -3.43 6.36
N LEU A 123 2.50 -2.86 5.59
CA LEU A 123 3.88 -2.66 6.04
C LEU A 123 3.96 -1.69 7.22
N MET A 124 3.22 -0.58 7.15
CA MET A 124 3.12 0.38 8.25
C MET A 124 2.56 -0.29 9.52
N ASN A 125 1.51 -1.10 9.37
CA ASN A 125 0.92 -1.87 10.47
C ASN A 125 1.91 -2.78 11.17
N ILE A 126 2.68 -3.55 10.40
CA ILE A 126 3.65 -4.50 10.98
C ILE A 126 4.77 -3.74 11.69
N VAL A 127 5.35 -2.73 11.04
CA VAL A 127 6.68 -2.23 11.41
C VAL A 127 6.63 -1.02 12.35
N VAL A 128 5.66 -0.10 12.20
CA VAL A 128 5.67 1.15 12.97
C VAL A 128 5.59 0.91 14.49
N PRO A 129 4.67 0.07 15.02
CA PRO A 129 4.62 -0.20 16.46
C PRO A 129 5.92 -0.83 16.99
N LEU A 130 6.53 -1.73 16.21
CA LEU A 130 7.82 -2.34 16.56
C LEU A 130 8.96 -1.30 16.59
N GLN A 131 9.00 -0.38 15.62
CA GLN A 131 10.02 0.66 15.53
C GLN A 131 9.94 1.68 16.66
N ILE A 132 8.75 2.00 17.14
CA ILE A 132 8.56 2.95 18.25
C ILE A 132 8.62 2.29 19.63
N GLY A 133 8.81 0.97 19.70
CA GLY A 133 8.86 0.21 20.96
C GLY A 133 7.50 0.08 21.65
N ALA A 134 6.40 0.05 20.90
CA ALA A 134 5.05 -0.13 21.41
C ALA A 134 4.60 -1.60 21.35
N ARG A 135 3.65 -1.98 22.22
CA ARG A 135 3.07 -3.33 22.26
C ARG A 135 1.98 -3.56 21.20
N ASP A 136 1.24 -2.50 20.85
CA ASP A 136 0.23 -2.51 19.79
C ASP A 136 -0.01 -1.06 19.29
N VAL A 137 -0.99 -0.87 18.41
CA VAL A 137 -1.51 0.45 18.00
C VAL A 137 -2.47 1.05 19.03
N ALA A 138 -2.75 2.35 18.93
CA ALA A 138 -3.59 3.10 19.86
C ALA A 138 -5.05 2.60 19.91
N PHE A 139 -5.58 2.19 18.76
CA PHE A 139 -6.94 1.69 18.65
C PHE A 139 -6.97 0.34 17.91
N PRO A 140 -6.73 -0.79 18.60
CA PRO A 140 -6.66 -2.12 17.98
C PRO A 140 -7.97 -2.53 17.27
N PHE A 141 -9.13 -2.20 17.85
CA PHE A 141 -10.42 -2.46 17.21
C PHE A 141 -10.63 -1.64 15.93
N LEU A 142 -10.30 -0.34 15.95
CA LEU A 142 -10.39 0.50 14.75
C LEU A 142 -9.48 -0.02 13.65
N ASN A 143 -8.31 -0.56 14.01
CA ASN A 143 -7.40 -1.18 13.05
C ASN A 143 -8.04 -2.39 12.35
N SER A 144 -8.71 -3.26 13.11
CA SER A 144 -9.45 -4.40 12.57
C SER A 144 -10.62 -3.94 11.69
N LEU A 145 -11.39 -2.94 12.14
CA LEU A 145 -12.51 -2.37 11.39
C LEU A 145 -12.04 -1.75 10.05
N SER A 146 -10.94 -0.97 10.07
CA SER A 146 -10.36 -0.38 8.84
C SER A 146 -10.02 -1.44 7.80
N PHE A 147 -9.47 -2.58 8.23
CA PHE A 147 -9.18 -3.70 7.35
C PHE A 147 -10.47 -4.30 6.76
N TRP A 148 -11.49 -4.53 7.58
CA TRP A 148 -12.74 -5.12 7.11
C TRP A 148 -13.56 -4.20 6.21
N LEU A 149 -13.46 -2.87 6.38
CA LEU A 149 -14.01 -1.90 5.44
C LEU A 149 -13.28 -1.94 4.08
N LEU A 150 -11.95 -2.07 4.09
CA LEU A 150 -11.21 -2.33 2.85
C LEU A 150 -11.70 -3.61 2.17
N VAL A 151 -11.82 -4.72 2.92
CA VAL A 151 -12.29 -6.00 2.37
C VAL A 151 -13.69 -5.85 1.78
N ALA A 152 -14.60 -5.14 2.44
CA ALA A 152 -15.93 -4.86 1.92
C ALA A 152 -15.87 -4.13 0.57
N ALA A 153 -15.02 -3.10 0.44
CA ALA A 153 -14.83 -2.38 -0.81
C ALA A 153 -14.19 -3.24 -1.91
N VAL A 154 -13.19 -4.06 -1.57
CA VAL A 154 -12.54 -5.01 -2.50
C VAL A 154 -13.55 -6.04 -3.02
N ILE A 155 -14.46 -6.51 -2.16
CA ILE A 155 -15.54 -7.42 -2.58
C ILE A 155 -16.43 -6.71 -3.59
N LEU A 156 -16.88 -5.47 -3.34
CA LEU A 156 -17.73 -4.72 -4.28
C LEU A 156 -17.08 -4.53 -5.65
N VAL A 157 -15.81 -4.14 -5.71
CA VAL A 157 -15.08 -3.95 -6.98
C VAL A 157 -14.85 -5.27 -7.74
N ASN A 158 -14.76 -6.41 -7.06
CA ASN A 158 -14.64 -7.69 -7.74
C ASN A 158 -16.01 -8.30 -8.10
N LEU A 159 -17.07 -8.00 -7.34
CA LEU A 159 -18.43 -8.39 -7.69
C LEU A 159 -18.91 -7.72 -8.98
N SER A 160 -18.49 -6.48 -9.25
CA SER A 160 -18.82 -5.78 -10.50
C SER A 160 -18.31 -6.49 -11.75
N LEU A 161 -17.35 -7.42 -11.64
CA LEU A 161 -16.89 -8.24 -12.75
C LEU A 161 -17.94 -9.27 -13.20
N GLY A 162 -18.76 -9.78 -12.27
CA GLY A 162 -19.72 -10.83 -12.56
C GLY A 162 -21.19 -10.46 -12.41
N VAL A 163 -21.49 -9.32 -11.77
CA VAL A 163 -22.86 -8.84 -11.58
C VAL A 163 -22.89 -7.35 -11.91
N GLY A 164 -23.44 -7.02 -13.07
CA GLY A 164 -23.43 -5.67 -13.65
C GLY A 164 -22.15 -5.40 -14.43
N ASN A 165 -21.69 -4.16 -14.39
CA ASN A 165 -20.47 -3.68 -15.05
C ASN A 165 -19.70 -2.80 -14.06
N PHE A 166 -18.41 -2.54 -14.33
CA PHE A 166 -17.67 -1.49 -13.63
C PHE A 166 -17.73 -0.16 -14.39
N ALA A 167 -17.31 0.94 -13.75
CA ALA A 167 -17.30 2.26 -14.38
C ALA A 167 -16.44 2.28 -15.66
N ARG A 168 -16.93 2.97 -16.69
CA ARG A 168 -16.26 3.18 -18.01
C ARG A 168 -15.62 4.56 -18.14
N THR A 169 -15.51 5.27 -17.03
CA THR A 169 -15.23 6.72 -16.99
C THR A 169 -13.78 7.06 -16.64
N GLY A 170 -12.91 6.05 -16.57
CA GLY A 170 -11.57 6.15 -15.99
C GLY A 170 -11.58 6.26 -14.48
N TRP A 171 -10.41 6.04 -13.87
CA TRP A 171 -10.24 5.99 -12.41
C TRP A 171 -10.58 7.30 -11.68
N VAL A 172 -10.76 8.40 -12.43
CA VAL A 172 -11.16 9.69 -11.89
C VAL A 172 -12.67 9.93 -11.97
N ALA A 173 -13.39 9.21 -12.82
CA ALA A 173 -14.84 9.33 -12.99
C ALA A 173 -15.33 10.77 -13.19
N TYR A 174 -14.82 11.45 -14.23
CA TYR A 174 -15.16 12.84 -14.51
C TYR A 174 -16.63 13.04 -14.91
N PRO A 175 -17.35 13.99 -14.28
CA PRO A 175 -18.53 14.60 -14.87
C PRO A 175 -18.17 15.38 -16.13
N PRO A 176 -19.06 15.47 -17.13
CA PRO A 176 -20.42 14.95 -17.11
C PRO A 176 -20.52 13.43 -17.41
N LEU A 177 -19.45 12.79 -17.89
CA LEU A 177 -19.47 11.37 -18.31
C LEU A 177 -19.91 10.41 -17.18
N ALA A 178 -19.52 10.69 -15.94
CA ALA A 178 -19.94 9.91 -14.77
C ALA A 178 -21.39 10.20 -14.28
N GLY A 179 -22.04 11.22 -14.82
CA GLY A 179 -23.42 11.57 -14.50
C GLY A 179 -24.42 10.56 -15.07
N ILE A 180 -25.63 10.52 -14.50
CA ILE A 180 -26.66 9.54 -14.87
C ILE A 180 -27.11 9.65 -16.33
N ALA A 181 -27.00 10.85 -16.93
CA ALA A 181 -27.36 11.11 -18.32
C ALA A 181 -26.45 10.38 -19.34
N PHE A 182 -25.16 10.22 -19.01
CA PHE A 182 -24.18 9.59 -19.91
C PHE A 182 -23.84 8.15 -19.48
N SER A 183 -23.87 7.87 -18.17
CA SER A 183 -23.61 6.55 -17.60
C SER A 183 -24.78 6.11 -16.72
N PRO A 184 -25.93 5.70 -17.30
CA PRO A 184 -27.14 5.35 -16.56
C PRO A 184 -27.07 4.01 -15.80
N ASP A 185 -26.09 3.16 -16.15
CA ASP A 185 -25.86 1.87 -15.50
C ASP A 185 -25.23 1.99 -14.10
N VAL A 186 -25.05 0.84 -13.46
CA VAL A 186 -24.57 0.70 -12.08
C VAL A 186 -23.05 0.83 -11.91
N GLY A 187 -22.27 0.94 -12.99
CA GLY A 187 -20.81 0.89 -12.94
C GLY A 187 -20.17 2.03 -12.16
N VAL A 188 -20.68 3.26 -12.34
CA VAL A 188 -20.24 4.42 -11.54
C VAL A 188 -20.70 4.29 -10.08
N ASP A 189 -21.80 3.58 -9.83
CA ASP A 189 -22.28 3.33 -8.47
C ASP A 189 -21.38 2.33 -7.74
N TYR A 190 -20.87 1.28 -8.41
CA TYR A 190 -19.81 0.42 -7.87
C TYR A 190 -18.55 1.22 -7.53
N TYR A 191 -18.13 2.11 -8.42
CA TYR A 191 -16.96 2.98 -8.20
C TYR A 191 -17.15 3.86 -6.96
N THR A 192 -18.25 4.60 -6.88
CA THR A 192 -18.51 5.57 -5.79
C THR A 192 -18.60 4.89 -4.43
N TRP A 193 -19.44 3.85 -4.28
CA TRP A 193 -19.63 3.19 -2.99
C TRP A 193 -18.40 2.40 -2.53
N ALA A 194 -17.68 1.73 -3.44
CA ALA A 194 -16.46 1.02 -3.07
C ALA A 194 -15.37 1.99 -2.56
N LEU A 195 -15.15 3.11 -3.25
CA LEU A 195 -14.18 4.12 -2.80
C LEU A 195 -14.63 4.82 -1.52
N GLN A 196 -15.92 5.10 -1.36
CA GLN A 196 -16.45 5.73 -0.14
C GLN A 196 -16.20 4.85 1.09
N ILE A 197 -16.52 3.55 0.99
CA ILE A 197 -16.31 2.58 2.07
C ILE A 197 -14.81 2.43 2.39
N SER A 198 -13.97 2.28 1.36
CA SER A 198 -12.52 2.18 1.54
C SER A 198 -11.92 3.46 2.15
N GLY A 199 -12.43 4.63 1.74
CA GLY A 199 -11.99 5.94 2.22
C GLY A 199 -12.26 6.15 3.71
N ILE A 200 -13.40 5.67 4.22
CA ILE A 200 -13.70 5.69 5.66
C ILE A 200 -12.66 4.84 6.42
N GLY A 201 -12.41 3.60 5.98
CA GLY A 201 -11.41 2.73 6.60
C GLY A 201 -10.00 3.35 6.58
N THR A 202 -9.63 4.00 5.48
CA THR A 202 -8.33 4.65 5.31
C THR A 202 -8.16 5.84 6.26
N THR A 203 -9.22 6.64 6.42
CA THR A 203 -9.23 7.78 7.35
C THR A 203 -9.07 7.31 8.80
N LEU A 204 -9.77 6.24 9.19
CA LEU A 204 -9.65 5.63 10.52
C LEU A 204 -8.23 5.10 10.79
N THR A 205 -7.61 4.47 9.79
CA THR A 205 -6.21 4.03 9.87
C THR A 205 -5.28 5.21 10.16
N ALA A 206 -5.43 6.33 9.44
CA ALA A 206 -4.56 7.48 9.63
C ALA A 206 -4.65 8.08 11.04
N ILE A 207 -5.88 8.25 11.55
CA ILE A 207 -6.10 8.72 12.92
C ILE A 207 -5.43 7.78 13.92
N ASN A 208 -5.56 6.47 13.72
CA ASN A 208 -4.96 5.46 14.60
C ASN A 208 -3.42 5.57 14.64
N PHE A 209 -2.76 5.64 13.49
CA PHE A 209 -1.30 5.73 13.45
C PHE A 209 -0.77 7.08 13.94
N LEU A 210 -1.48 8.19 13.71
CA LEU A 210 -1.09 9.49 14.27
C LEU A 210 -1.09 9.46 15.80
N VAL A 211 -2.15 8.93 16.41
CA VAL A 211 -2.22 8.80 17.87
C VAL A 211 -1.18 7.81 18.38
N THR A 212 -1.01 6.66 17.72
CA THR A 212 0.00 5.64 18.06
C THR A 212 1.40 6.26 18.13
N VAL A 213 1.83 6.94 17.06
CA VAL A 213 3.15 7.55 17.01
C VAL A 213 3.28 8.66 18.04
N ILE A 214 2.27 9.51 18.26
CA ILE A 214 2.39 10.66 19.18
C ILE A 214 2.36 10.23 20.65
N LYS A 215 1.60 9.19 21.00
CA LYS A 215 1.27 8.86 22.40
C LYS A 215 1.89 7.56 22.92
N MET A 216 2.30 6.62 22.06
CA MET A 216 2.73 5.28 22.49
C MET A 216 4.22 4.98 22.26
N ARG A 217 5.03 6.00 21.97
CA ARG A 217 6.50 5.82 21.83
C ARG A 217 7.11 5.33 23.14
N ALA A 218 8.14 4.50 22.99
CA ALA A 218 9.00 4.06 24.07
C ALA A 218 9.64 5.25 24.82
N PRO A 219 9.83 5.11 26.15
CA PRO A 219 10.45 6.14 26.95
C PRO A 219 11.86 6.49 26.45
N GLY A 220 12.18 7.79 26.43
CA GLY A 220 13.44 8.32 25.91
C GLY A 220 13.46 8.64 24.42
N MET A 221 12.54 8.08 23.62
CA MET A 221 12.45 8.37 22.18
C MET A 221 11.78 9.73 21.93
N LYS A 222 12.57 10.75 21.61
CA LYS A 222 12.02 12.05 21.17
C LYS A 222 11.52 11.93 19.73
N LEU A 223 10.67 12.88 19.32
CA LEU A 223 10.15 12.96 17.95
C LEU A 223 11.27 12.92 16.91
N MET A 224 12.30 13.76 17.07
CA MET A 224 13.43 13.82 16.13
C MET A 224 14.38 12.63 16.21
N ASP A 225 14.14 11.68 17.13
CA ASP A 225 14.95 10.49 17.29
C ASP A 225 14.27 9.22 16.71
N MET A 226 13.06 9.35 16.14
CA MET A 226 12.35 8.23 15.53
C MET A 226 12.99 7.77 14.20
N PRO A 227 12.91 6.47 13.85
CA PRO A 227 13.32 5.97 12.54
C PRO A 227 12.65 6.71 11.37
N ILE A 228 13.33 6.77 10.22
CA ILE A 228 12.82 7.55 9.07
C ILE A 228 11.57 6.93 8.49
N PHE A 229 11.47 5.59 8.47
CA PHE A 229 10.23 4.93 8.05
C PHE A 229 9.03 5.40 8.87
N THR A 230 9.14 5.39 10.20
CA THR A 230 8.10 5.90 11.11
C THR A 230 7.73 7.36 10.82
N TRP A 231 8.72 8.24 10.57
CA TRP A 231 8.46 9.63 10.19
C TRP A 231 7.72 9.77 8.86
N THR A 232 8.13 9.03 7.84
CA THR A 232 7.46 9.08 6.53
C THR A 232 6.05 8.53 6.57
N CYS A 233 5.79 7.47 7.35
CA CYS A 233 4.45 7.00 7.65
C CYS A 233 3.63 8.05 8.40
N THR A 234 4.22 8.75 9.37
CA THR A 234 3.53 9.82 10.11
C THR A 234 3.07 10.94 9.17
N TRP A 235 3.95 11.39 8.27
CA TRP A 235 3.61 12.39 7.25
C TRP A 235 2.55 11.91 6.26
N ALA A 236 2.62 10.64 5.83
CA ALA A 236 1.57 10.04 5.02
C ALA A 236 0.22 10.02 5.75
N ASN A 237 0.19 9.71 7.05
CA ASN A 237 -1.06 9.74 7.82
C ASN A 237 -1.59 11.17 8.04
N VAL A 238 -0.72 12.18 8.17
CA VAL A 238 -1.14 13.60 8.19
C VAL A 238 -1.84 13.96 6.88
N LEU A 239 -1.26 13.58 5.73
CA LEU A 239 -1.86 13.77 4.43
C LEU A 239 -3.21 13.05 4.33
N ILE A 240 -3.28 11.77 4.72
CA ILE A 240 -4.53 10.98 4.66
C ILE A 240 -5.63 11.68 5.47
N ALA A 241 -5.35 12.03 6.72
CA ALA A 241 -6.33 12.64 7.61
C ALA A 241 -6.87 13.99 7.10
N SER A 242 -6.09 14.70 6.27
CA SER A 242 -6.45 16.01 5.71
C SER A 242 -7.00 15.96 4.28
N SER A 243 -6.61 14.98 3.45
CA SER A 243 -7.03 14.88 2.04
C SER A 243 -8.25 14.00 1.82
N PHE A 244 -8.42 12.89 2.55
CA PHE A 244 -9.51 11.95 2.34
C PHE A 244 -10.92 12.52 2.57
N PRO A 245 -11.13 13.48 3.51
CA PRO A 245 -12.41 14.15 3.63
C PRO A 245 -12.85 14.85 2.33
N ILE A 246 -11.90 15.33 1.52
CA ILE A 246 -12.18 15.97 0.23
C ILE A 246 -12.75 14.94 -0.77
N LEU A 247 -12.12 13.76 -0.89
CA LEU A 247 -12.64 12.67 -1.73
C LEU A 247 -14.02 12.22 -1.25
N THR A 248 -14.17 12.05 0.07
CA THR A 248 -15.45 11.66 0.70
C THR A 248 -16.57 12.61 0.32
N GLY A 249 -16.30 13.93 0.33
CA GLY A 249 -17.25 14.96 -0.10
C GLY A 249 -17.50 14.94 -1.61
N ALA A 250 -16.47 14.81 -2.44
CA ALA A 250 -16.59 14.77 -3.90
C ALA A 250 -17.44 13.57 -4.38
N LEU A 251 -17.18 12.38 -3.85
CA LEU A 251 -17.94 11.17 -4.17
C LEU A 251 -19.35 11.20 -3.60
N ALA A 252 -19.56 11.78 -2.41
CA ALA A 252 -20.90 11.99 -1.87
C ALA A 252 -21.72 12.93 -2.76
N MET A 253 -21.17 14.07 -3.18
CA MET A 253 -21.84 14.99 -4.12
C MET A 253 -22.15 14.31 -5.46
N LEU A 254 -21.21 13.54 -6.02
CA LEU A 254 -21.44 12.78 -7.25
C LEU A 254 -22.54 11.72 -7.08
N SER A 255 -22.59 11.07 -5.91
CA SER A 255 -23.66 10.11 -5.59
C SER A 255 -25.01 10.81 -5.44
N LEU A 256 -25.07 11.99 -4.83
CA LEU A 256 -26.29 12.80 -4.72
C LEU A 256 -26.81 13.22 -6.10
N ASP A 257 -25.93 13.67 -7.00
CA ASP A 257 -26.30 13.98 -8.39
C ASP A 257 -26.90 12.76 -9.11
N ARG A 258 -26.41 11.55 -8.83
CA ARG A 258 -26.89 10.31 -9.47
C ARG A 258 -28.15 9.72 -8.83
N TYR A 259 -28.35 9.88 -7.52
CA TYR A 259 -29.41 9.20 -6.77
C TYR A 259 -30.61 10.08 -6.43
N LEU A 260 -30.37 11.36 -6.14
CA LEU A 260 -31.36 12.26 -5.56
C LEU A 260 -31.60 13.52 -6.41
N ASP A 261 -31.14 13.52 -7.67
CA ASP A 261 -31.33 14.61 -8.64
C ASP A 261 -30.76 15.95 -8.14
N PHE A 262 -29.62 15.90 -7.46
CA PHE A 262 -28.84 17.10 -7.16
C PHE A 262 -28.10 17.57 -8.42
N HIS A 263 -27.67 18.84 -8.38
CA HIS A 263 -27.04 19.50 -9.53
C HIS A 263 -25.68 20.12 -9.16
N PHE A 264 -24.82 19.37 -8.47
CA PHE A 264 -23.47 19.83 -8.12
C PHE A 264 -22.57 19.93 -9.37
N PHE A 265 -22.55 18.88 -10.19
CA PHE A 265 -21.63 18.72 -11.31
C PHE A 265 -22.32 18.53 -12.67
N THR A 266 -23.65 18.56 -12.69
CA THR A 266 -24.46 18.48 -13.91
C THR A 266 -24.21 19.70 -14.81
N ALA A 267 -24.43 19.55 -16.12
CA ALA A 267 -24.38 20.69 -17.05
C ALA A 267 -25.64 21.58 -16.97
N GLU A 268 -26.72 21.04 -16.40
CA GLU A 268 -27.99 21.72 -16.21
C GLU A 268 -28.12 22.30 -14.79
N ALA A 269 -29.13 23.14 -14.59
CA ALA A 269 -29.52 23.71 -13.29
C ALA A 269 -28.39 24.43 -12.51
N GLY A 270 -27.36 24.92 -13.20
CA GLY A 270 -26.27 25.71 -12.61
C GLY A 270 -25.10 24.89 -12.05
N GLY A 271 -25.08 23.57 -12.25
CA GLY A 271 -23.96 22.72 -11.85
C GLY A 271 -22.66 23.01 -12.61
N ASN A 272 -21.53 22.54 -12.05
CA ASN A 272 -20.20 22.78 -12.65
C ASN A 272 -19.30 21.54 -12.60
N ALA A 273 -19.16 20.87 -13.74
CA ALA A 273 -18.29 19.69 -13.89
C ALA A 273 -16.81 19.96 -13.58
N MET A 274 -16.30 21.18 -13.83
CA MET A 274 -14.90 21.53 -13.52
C MET A 274 -14.64 21.59 -12.01
N MET A 275 -15.68 21.83 -11.19
CA MET A 275 -15.54 21.82 -9.73
C MET A 275 -15.21 20.41 -9.22
N TYR A 276 -15.81 19.36 -9.79
CA TYR A 276 -15.43 17.98 -9.47
C TYR A 276 -13.95 17.73 -9.73
N LEU A 277 -13.46 18.16 -10.90
CA LEU A 277 -12.06 18.05 -11.29
C LEU A 277 -11.12 18.71 -10.28
N ASN A 278 -11.47 19.92 -9.84
CA ASN A 278 -10.73 20.63 -8.81
C ASN A 278 -10.71 19.86 -7.47
N LEU A 279 -11.88 19.42 -6.98
CA LEU A 279 -12.01 18.70 -5.71
C LEU A 279 -11.30 17.35 -5.75
N PHE A 280 -11.50 16.57 -6.82
CA PHE A 280 -10.89 15.26 -6.97
C PHE A 280 -9.37 15.38 -6.90
N TRP A 281 -8.76 16.32 -7.63
CA TRP A 281 -7.31 16.46 -7.63
C TRP A 281 -6.75 17.11 -6.36
N ALA A 282 -7.53 17.95 -5.68
CA ALA A 282 -7.18 18.43 -4.34
C ALA A 282 -7.01 17.28 -3.33
N TRP A 283 -7.66 16.13 -3.55
CA TRP A 283 -7.32 14.86 -2.89
C TRP A 283 -6.24 14.06 -3.64
N GLY A 284 -6.40 13.89 -4.96
CA GLY A 284 -5.70 12.90 -5.76
C GLY A 284 -4.21 13.19 -5.92
N HIS A 285 -3.79 14.45 -5.82
CA HIS A 285 -2.38 14.76 -5.82
C HIS A 285 -1.71 14.52 -4.46
N PRO A 286 -2.27 14.93 -3.31
CA PRO A 286 -1.81 14.43 -2.00
C PRO A 286 -1.74 12.90 -1.93
N GLU A 287 -2.68 12.18 -2.54
CA GLU A 287 -2.69 10.71 -2.57
C GLU A 287 -1.41 10.10 -3.17
N VAL A 288 -0.87 10.67 -4.24
CA VAL A 288 0.36 10.12 -4.83
C VAL A 288 1.57 10.29 -3.89
N TYR A 289 1.56 11.30 -3.02
CA TYR A 289 2.57 11.47 -1.98
C TYR A 289 2.36 10.53 -0.80
N ILE A 290 1.10 10.27 -0.43
CA ILE A 290 0.75 9.26 0.58
C ILE A 290 1.39 7.93 0.23
N LEU A 291 1.31 7.50 -1.05
CA LEU A 291 1.92 6.27 -1.52
C LEU A 291 3.45 6.27 -1.45
N VAL A 292 4.10 7.32 -1.96
CA VAL A 292 5.56 7.32 -2.14
C VAL A 292 6.33 7.59 -0.84
N LEU A 293 5.74 8.34 0.10
CA LEU A 293 6.44 8.75 1.33
C LEU A 293 6.88 7.54 2.16
N PRO A 294 6.02 6.56 2.51
CA PRO A 294 6.46 5.38 3.25
C PRO A 294 7.47 4.54 2.48
N ALA A 295 7.37 4.46 1.15
CA ALA A 295 8.37 3.77 0.33
C ALA A 295 9.75 4.43 0.45
N PHE A 296 9.83 5.76 0.47
CA PHE A 296 11.07 6.48 0.79
C PHE A 296 11.60 6.16 2.20
N GLY A 297 10.69 5.95 3.16
CA GLY A 297 11.03 5.41 4.47
C GLY A 297 11.72 4.06 4.38
N ILE A 298 11.11 3.11 3.67
CA ILE A 298 11.64 1.76 3.47
C ILE A 298 13.05 1.82 2.85
N PHE A 299 13.22 2.59 1.77
CA PHE A 299 14.53 2.75 1.13
C PHE A 299 15.57 3.34 2.08
N SER A 300 15.18 4.24 2.99
CA SER A 300 16.08 4.82 3.98
C SER A 300 16.61 3.76 4.96
N GLU A 301 15.71 2.92 5.49
CA GLU A 301 16.05 1.84 6.42
C GLU A 301 16.90 0.75 5.74
N VAL A 302 16.53 0.36 4.51
CA VAL A 302 17.26 -0.62 3.71
C VAL A 302 18.66 -0.10 3.37
N VAL A 303 18.81 1.14 2.89
CA VAL A 303 20.12 1.71 2.55
C VAL A 303 21.01 1.78 3.78
N SER A 304 20.50 2.23 4.93
CA SER A 304 21.28 2.31 6.17
C SER A 304 21.76 0.91 6.61
N THR A 305 20.84 -0.06 6.64
CA THR A 305 21.13 -1.44 7.09
C THR A 305 22.14 -2.15 6.19
N PHE A 306 21.97 -2.11 4.87
CA PHE A 306 22.85 -2.85 3.95
C PHE A 306 24.17 -2.15 3.65
N THR A 307 24.33 -0.88 4.04
CA THR A 307 25.62 -0.16 3.99
C THR A 307 26.39 -0.22 5.31
N GLY A 308 25.73 -0.62 6.41
CA GLY A 308 26.32 -0.69 7.75
C GLY A 308 26.66 0.69 8.31
N LYS A 309 25.86 1.71 7.96
CA LYS A 309 26.09 3.11 8.32
C LYS A 309 24.81 3.76 8.78
N ARG A 310 24.94 4.71 9.72
CA ARG A 310 23.87 5.66 10.04
C ARG A 310 23.45 6.42 8.77
N LEU A 311 22.16 6.71 8.67
CA LEU A 311 21.61 7.47 7.55
C LEU A 311 22.21 8.88 7.48
N PHE A 312 22.71 9.27 6.32
CA PHE A 312 23.20 10.63 6.10
C PHE A 312 22.04 11.63 6.04
N GLY A 313 22.14 12.73 6.78
CA GLY A 313 21.15 13.81 6.72
C GLY A 313 19.79 13.48 7.36
N HIS A 314 19.74 12.71 8.45
CA HIS A 314 18.50 12.31 9.13
C HIS A 314 17.50 13.47 9.35
N LYS A 315 17.95 14.59 9.94
CA LYS A 315 17.06 15.77 10.15
C LYS A 315 16.59 16.38 8.82
N SER A 316 17.48 16.45 7.83
CA SER A 316 17.14 16.95 6.48
C SER A 316 16.08 16.09 5.81
N MET A 317 16.15 14.75 5.96
CA MET A 317 15.13 13.82 5.48
C MET A 317 13.76 14.05 6.09
N ILE A 318 13.69 14.31 7.40
CA ILE A 318 12.43 14.61 8.10
C ILE A 318 11.82 15.90 7.56
N TYR A 319 12.60 16.98 7.50
CA TYR A 319 12.13 18.26 6.99
C TYR A 319 11.73 18.19 5.51
N ALA A 320 12.48 17.47 4.68
CA ALA A 320 12.13 17.25 3.28
C ALA A 320 10.79 16.51 3.14
N SER A 321 10.53 15.51 3.99
CA SER A 321 9.25 14.78 4.00
C SER A 321 8.08 15.67 4.45
N GLY A 322 8.30 16.53 5.45
CA GLY A 322 7.32 17.53 5.86
C GLY A 322 7.03 18.57 4.80
N ALA A 323 8.07 19.07 4.13
CA ALA A 323 7.93 20.02 3.01
C ALA A 323 7.09 19.41 1.87
N ILE A 324 7.34 18.15 1.50
CA ILE A 324 6.51 17.44 0.51
C ILE A 324 5.05 17.37 0.96
N SER A 325 4.81 17.05 2.23
CA SER A 325 3.45 16.90 2.76
C SER A 325 2.67 18.22 2.76
N ILE A 326 3.31 19.33 3.12
CA ILE A 326 2.69 20.65 3.11
C ILE A 326 2.47 21.14 1.67
N LEU A 327 3.52 21.06 0.83
CA LEU A 327 3.45 21.53 -0.56
C LEU A 327 2.51 20.66 -1.41
N GLY A 328 2.27 19.40 -1.05
CA GLY A 328 1.34 18.51 -1.74
C GLY A 328 -0.08 19.07 -1.81
N PHE A 329 -0.47 19.91 -0.85
CA PHE A 329 -1.73 20.65 -0.84
C PHE A 329 -1.69 21.98 -1.60
N MET A 330 -0.62 22.27 -2.36
CA MET A 330 -0.45 23.55 -3.06
C MET A 330 -0.22 23.40 -4.57
N VAL A 331 -0.35 22.20 -5.12
CA VAL A 331 0.09 21.90 -6.50
C VAL A 331 -0.93 21.15 -7.35
N TRP A 332 -2.10 20.79 -6.81
CA TRP A 332 -3.06 19.91 -7.47
C TRP A 332 -3.57 20.39 -8.84
N LEU A 333 -3.56 21.70 -9.11
CA LEU A 333 -4.02 22.26 -10.38
C LEU A 333 -3.19 21.81 -11.58
N HIS A 334 -1.95 21.36 -11.38
CA HIS A 334 -1.12 20.87 -12.49
C HIS A 334 -1.72 19.68 -13.23
N HIS A 335 -2.73 19.00 -12.67
CA HIS A 335 -3.42 17.92 -13.35
C HIS A 335 -4.43 18.39 -14.40
N PHE A 336 -4.65 19.70 -14.50
CA PHE A 336 -5.66 20.29 -15.37
C PHE A 336 -5.28 21.68 -15.88
N PHE A 337 -4.00 21.91 -16.17
CA PHE A 337 -3.53 23.15 -16.82
C PHE A 337 -4.29 23.47 -18.12
N THR A 338 -4.80 22.44 -18.79
CA THR A 338 -5.55 22.49 -20.05
C THR A 338 -7.02 22.88 -19.90
N MET A 339 -7.55 23.10 -18.69
CA MET A 339 -8.95 23.50 -18.47
C MET A 339 -9.21 25.01 -18.60
N GLY A 340 -8.25 25.78 -19.13
CA GLY A 340 -8.46 27.20 -19.40
C GLY A 340 -8.34 28.14 -18.19
N SER A 341 -7.63 27.71 -17.14
CA SER A 341 -7.23 28.63 -16.06
C SER A 341 -6.35 29.76 -16.59
N GLY A 342 -6.40 30.94 -15.96
CA GLY A 342 -5.60 32.08 -16.36
C GLY A 342 -4.09 31.82 -16.29
N ALA A 343 -3.30 32.50 -17.13
CA ALA A 343 -1.85 32.29 -17.24
C ALA A 343 -1.11 32.43 -15.90
N SER A 344 -1.50 33.40 -15.06
CA SER A 344 -0.91 33.60 -13.73
C SER A 344 -1.16 32.42 -12.79
N VAL A 345 -2.34 31.79 -12.86
CA VAL A 345 -2.68 30.61 -12.06
C VAL A 345 -1.85 29.42 -12.51
N ASN A 346 -1.78 29.16 -13.82
CA ASN A 346 -0.94 28.10 -14.38
C ASN A 346 0.54 28.29 -14.03
N ALA A 347 1.05 29.52 -14.10
CA ALA A 347 2.43 29.83 -13.74
C ALA A 347 2.70 29.58 -12.25
N PHE A 348 1.79 30.00 -11.35
CA PHE A 348 1.94 29.76 -9.90
C PHE A 348 2.02 28.27 -9.59
N PHE A 349 1.05 27.49 -10.06
CA PHE A 349 1.00 26.05 -9.81
C PHE A 349 2.15 25.30 -10.49
N GLY A 350 2.58 25.72 -11.68
CA GLY A 350 3.77 25.18 -12.33
C GLY A 350 5.05 25.40 -11.51
N ILE A 351 5.28 26.63 -11.02
CA ILE A 351 6.43 26.95 -10.16
C ILE A 351 6.36 26.18 -8.84
N ALA A 352 5.21 26.15 -8.18
CA ALA A 352 5.03 25.41 -6.92
C ALA A 352 5.33 23.92 -7.11
N THR A 353 4.90 23.33 -8.23
CA THR A 353 5.18 21.92 -8.57
C THR A 353 6.67 21.67 -8.78
N MET A 354 7.36 22.57 -9.50
CA MET A 354 8.81 22.47 -9.67
C MET A 354 9.57 22.56 -8.35
N ILE A 355 9.11 23.37 -7.38
CA ILE A 355 9.73 23.48 -6.05
C ILE A 355 9.69 22.16 -5.28
N ILE A 356 8.66 21.32 -5.44
CA ILE A 356 8.56 20.02 -4.76
C ILE A 356 9.67 19.04 -5.19
N SER A 357 10.24 19.23 -6.39
CA SER A 357 11.37 18.42 -6.84
C SER A 357 12.61 18.57 -5.95
N ILE A 358 12.78 19.73 -5.27
CA ILE A 358 13.95 20.02 -4.45
C ILE A 358 14.00 19.11 -3.21
N PRO A 359 12.97 19.06 -2.33
CA PRO A 359 12.94 18.10 -1.22
C PRO A 359 13.18 16.66 -1.68
N THR A 360 12.59 16.25 -2.79
CA THR A 360 12.73 14.89 -3.32
C THR A 360 14.16 14.60 -3.77
N GLY A 361 14.80 15.55 -4.48
CA GLY A 361 16.20 15.47 -4.90
C GLY A 361 17.15 15.36 -3.70
N VAL A 362 16.94 16.15 -2.65
CA VAL A 362 17.73 16.09 -1.41
C VAL A 362 17.72 14.67 -0.81
N LYS A 363 16.58 13.96 -0.85
CA LYS A 363 16.49 12.58 -0.36
C LYS A 363 17.33 11.63 -1.21
N LEU A 364 17.27 11.73 -2.54
CA LEU A 364 18.10 10.93 -3.45
C LEU A 364 19.60 11.10 -3.15
N PHE A 365 20.08 12.33 -3.01
CA PHE A 365 21.49 12.59 -2.70
C PHE A 365 21.89 12.07 -1.32
N ASN A 366 21.04 12.25 -0.30
CA ASN A 366 21.32 11.73 1.03
C ASN A 366 21.43 10.19 1.05
N TRP A 367 20.63 9.45 0.27
CA TRP A 367 20.81 8.01 0.15
C TRP A 367 22.13 7.66 -0.55
N LEU A 368 22.50 8.37 -1.62
CA LEU A 368 23.82 8.20 -2.27
C LEU A 368 24.99 8.46 -1.31
N PHE A 369 24.91 9.51 -0.49
CA PHE A 369 25.92 9.81 0.54
C PHE A 369 25.90 8.82 1.72
N THR A 370 24.77 8.16 1.98
CA THR A 370 24.71 7.05 2.93
C THR A 370 25.49 5.85 2.38
N ILE A 371 25.32 5.53 1.09
CA ILE A 371 26.10 4.48 0.39
C ILE A 371 27.59 4.84 0.32
N TYR A 372 27.93 6.10 0.04
CA TYR A 372 29.31 6.56 -0.06
C TYR A 372 30.13 6.24 1.20
N ARG A 373 31.30 5.61 1.05
CA ARG A 373 32.13 5.10 2.17
C ARG A 373 31.46 4.07 3.08
N GLY A 374 30.32 3.48 2.68
CA GLY A 374 29.72 2.31 3.31
C GLY A 374 30.27 1.00 2.76
N ARG A 375 29.85 -0.12 3.36
CA ARG A 375 30.13 -1.48 2.85
C ARG A 375 28.84 -2.12 2.37
N LEU A 376 28.54 -1.95 1.08
CA LEU A 376 27.28 -2.39 0.49
C LEU A 376 27.20 -3.92 0.39
N ARG A 377 26.22 -4.52 1.05
CA ARG A 377 25.90 -5.96 0.95
C ARG A 377 24.80 -6.17 -0.10
N PHE A 378 25.13 -6.84 -1.21
CA PHE A 378 24.24 -7.06 -2.36
C PHE A 378 23.20 -8.19 -2.14
N GLU A 379 22.31 -7.95 -1.17
CA GLU A 379 21.12 -8.75 -0.91
C GLU A 379 19.91 -8.23 -1.69
N THR A 380 18.82 -9.02 -1.77
CA THR A 380 17.65 -8.66 -2.57
C THR A 380 17.01 -7.30 -2.20
N PRO A 381 16.85 -6.90 -0.92
CA PRO A 381 16.26 -5.60 -0.59
C PRO A 381 17.03 -4.40 -1.16
N ILE A 382 18.37 -4.44 -1.15
CA ILE A 382 19.17 -3.32 -1.65
C ILE A 382 19.10 -3.19 -3.17
N LEU A 383 18.90 -4.30 -3.90
CA LEU A 383 18.75 -4.27 -5.36
C LEU A 383 17.50 -3.48 -5.77
N TRP A 384 16.37 -3.72 -5.11
CA TRP A 384 15.16 -2.92 -5.31
C TRP A 384 15.39 -1.43 -5.07
N THR A 385 16.20 -1.10 -4.06
CA THR A 385 16.53 0.30 -3.74
C THR A 385 17.42 0.95 -4.80
N LEU A 386 18.41 0.23 -5.32
CA LEU A 386 19.25 0.72 -6.42
C LEU A 386 18.46 0.89 -7.71
N GLY A 387 17.56 -0.07 -8.01
CA GLY A 387 16.66 0.02 -9.15
C GLY A 387 15.69 1.20 -9.05
N PHE A 388 15.17 1.44 -7.84
CA PHE A 388 14.40 2.64 -7.51
C PHE A 388 15.16 3.92 -7.84
N MET A 389 16.41 4.07 -7.35
CA MET A 389 17.17 5.31 -7.56
C MET A 389 17.30 5.67 -9.04
N VAL A 390 17.55 4.69 -9.90
CA VAL A 390 17.65 4.90 -11.35
C VAL A 390 16.29 5.22 -11.95
N THR A 391 15.31 4.34 -11.72
CA THR A 391 13.97 4.41 -12.32
C THR A 391 13.27 5.71 -11.91
N PHE A 392 13.22 5.97 -10.61
CA PHE A 392 12.57 7.15 -10.05
C PHE A 392 13.25 8.46 -10.45
N SER A 393 14.57 8.48 -10.70
CA SER A 393 15.23 9.70 -11.22
C SER A 393 14.75 10.06 -12.62
N ILE A 394 14.55 9.07 -13.50
CA ILE A 394 13.98 9.28 -14.83
C ILE A 394 12.52 9.74 -14.72
N GLY A 395 11.74 9.09 -13.84
CA GLY A 395 10.38 9.48 -13.54
C GLY A 395 10.27 10.92 -13.03
N GLY A 396 11.09 11.29 -12.05
CA GLY A 396 11.13 12.63 -11.47
C GLY A 396 11.51 13.71 -12.50
N MET A 397 12.51 13.45 -13.33
CA MET A 397 12.92 14.38 -14.40
C MET A 397 11.79 14.66 -15.39
N THR A 398 11.08 13.61 -15.83
CA THR A 398 9.93 13.76 -16.73
C THR A 398 8.74 14.46 -16.06
N GLY A 399 8.58 14.31 -14.74
CA GLY A 399 7.55 15.04 -13.97
C GLY A 399 7.84 16.53 -13.86
N VAL A 400 9.10 16.91 -13.68
CA VAL A 400 9.50 18.33 -13.70
C VAL A 400 9.23 18.96 -15.06
N LEU A 401 9.43 18.23 -16.16
CA LEU A 401 9.05 18.70 -17.50
C LEU A 401 7.53 18.92 -17.61
N MET A 402 6.72 17.99 -17.10
CA MET A 402 5.25 18.11 -17.08
C MET A 402 4.74 19.22 -16.15
N ALA A 403 5.54 19.66 -15.18
CA ALA A 403 5.21 20.80 -14.33
C ALA A 403 5.28 22.15 -15.07
N VAL A 404 5.84 22.19 -16.29
CA VAL A 404 5.89 23.38 -17.13
C VAL A 404 4.62 23.45 -17.98
N PRO A 405 3.68 24.40 -17.74
CA PRO A 405 2.38 24.39 -18.41
C PRO A 405 2.46 24.40 -19.94
N GLY A 406 3.44 25.11 -20.52
CA GLY A 406 3.65 25.13 -21.97
C GLY A 406 4.04 23.77 -22.57
N ALA A 407 4.78 22.95 -21.82
CA ALA A 407 5.08 21.57 -22.21
C ALA A 407 3.88 20.64 -21.93
N ASP A 408 3.19 20.84 -20.80
CA ASP A 408 1.98 20.07 -20.47
C ASP A 408 0.93 20.22 -21.56
N PHE A 409 0.70 21.41 -22.14
CA PHE A 409 -0.30 21.58 -23.20
C PHE A 409 -0.17 20.61 -24.39
N VAL A 410 1.03 20.14 -24.71
CA VAL A 410 1.26 19.17 -25.80
C VAL A 410 1.45 17.74 -25.31
N LEU A 411 1.79 17.54 -24.03
CA LEU A 411 2.00 16.21 -23.43
C LEU A 411 0.80 15.72 -22.60
N HIS A 412 -0.14 16.61 -22.29
CA HIS A 412 -1.31 16.34 -21.47
C HIS A 412 -2.13 15.22 -22.09
N ASN A 413 -2.44 14.20 -21.29
CA ASN A 413 -3.17 12.99 -21.70
C ASN A 413 -2.51 12.15 -22.82
N SER A 414 -1.29 12.48 -23.28
CA SER A 414 -0.54 11.58 -24.15
C SER A 414 0.00 10.37 -23.37
N LEU A 415 0.55 9.38 -24.09
CA LEU A 415 1.25 8.26 -23.43
C LEU A 415 2.48 8.71 -22.62
N PHE A 416 2.99 9.92 -22.83
CA PHE A 416 4.07 10.50 -22.02
C PHE A 416 3.65 10.63 -20.55
N LEU A 417 2.42 11.09 -20.29
CA LEU A 417 1.86 11.20 -18.94
C LEU A 417 1.77 9.82 -18.27
N ILE A 418 1.32 8.80 -19.01
CA ILE A 418 1.24 7.42 -18.51
C ILE A 418 2.63 6.90 -18.19
N ALA A 419 3.60 7.09 -19.08
CA ALA A 419 4.99 6.68 -18.89
C ALA A 419 5.58 7.31 -17.62
N HIS A 420 5.44 8.63 -17.48
CA HIS A 420 5.90 9.39 -16.31
C HIS A 420 5.32 8.84 -14.99
N PHE A 421 4.00 8.69 -14.92
CA PHE A 421 3.35 8.27 -13.69
C PHE A 421 3.66 6.82 -13.31
N HIS A 422 3.73 5.91 -14.30
CA HIS A 422 4.13 4.53 -14.02
C HIS A 422 5.59 4.43 -13.58
N ASN A 423 6.46 5.29 -14.10
CA ASN A 423 7.86 5.35 -13.68
C ASN A 423 8.02 5.77 -12.22
N THR A 424 7.25 6.77 -11.79
CA THR A 424 7.27 7.23 -10.39
C THR A 424 6.55 6.28 -9.43
N ILE A 425 5.42 5.67 -9.81
CA ILE A 425 4.69 4.75 -8.93
C ILE A 425 5.32 3.35 -8.87
N ILE A 426 5.69 2.74 -10.00
CA ILE A 426 6.30 1.41 -9.98
C ILE A 426 7.70 1.50 -9.37
N GLY A 427 8.52 2.44 -9.86
CA GLY A 427 9.86 2.64 -9.34
C GLY A 427 9.87 3.15 -7.90
N GLY A 428 9.01 4.11 -7.55
CA GLY A 428 8.96 4.74 -6.23
C GLY A 428 8.21 3.94 -5.18
N ALA A 429 6.97 3.51 -5.46
CA ALA A 429 6.13 2.83 -4.49
C ALA A 429 6.30 1.31 -4.56
N VAL A 430 6.01 0.68 -5.70
CA VAL A 430 5.97 -0.80 -5.81
C VAL A 430 7.33 -1.43 -5.50
N PHE A 431 8.44 -0.91 -6.04
CA PHE A 431 9.77 -1.43 -5.72
C PHE A 431 10.11 -1.25 -4.23
N GLY A 432 9.66 -0.15 -3.62
CA GLY A 432 9.84 0.09 -2.18
C GLY A 432 9.06 -0.91 -1.34
N TYR A 433 7.83 -1.21 -1.73
CA TYR A 433 6.99 -2.19 -1.04
C TYR A 433 7.53 -3.62 -1.18
N LEU A 434 8.05 -3.99 -2.35
CA LEU A 434 8.74 -5.27 -2.58
C LEU A 434 10.06 -5.36 -1.81
N ALA A 435 10.80 -4.25 -1.70
CA ALA A 435 11.97 -4.14 -0.83
C ALA A 435 11.57 -4.38 0.63
N GLY A 436 10.51 -3.73 1.09
CA GLY A 436 9.97 -3.83 2.45
C GLY A 436 9.52 -5.25 2.80
N VAL A 437 8.72 -5.89 1.93
CA VAL A 437 8.33 -7.29 2.14
C VAL A 437 9.56 -8.18 2.23
N THR A 438 10.55 -8.02 1.35
CA THR A 438 11.76 -8.86 1.40
C THR A 438 12.59 -8.59 2.66
N PHE A 439 12.65 -7.33 3.09
CA PHE A 439 13.42 -6.90 4.25
C PHE A 439 12.81 -7.41 5.56
N TRP A 440 11.51 -7.20 5.77
CA TRP A 440 10.81 -7.56 7.01
C TRP A 440 10.15 -8.95 6.99
N PHE A 441 10.22 -9.71 5.89
CA PHE A 441 9.70 -11.09 5.83
C PHE A 441 10.13 -11.97 7.02
N PRO A 442 11.41 -11.99 7.42
CA PRO A 442 11.85 -12.81 8.55
C PRO A 442 11.23 -12.39 9.87
N LYS A 443 10.99 -11.08 10.07
CA LYS A 443 10.40 -10.56 11.31
C LYS A 443 8.97 -11.04 11.51
N VAL A 444 8.24 -11.28 10.43
CA VAL A 444 6.84 -11.71 10.45
C VAL A 444 6.72 -13.24 10.50
N PHE A 445 7.55 -13.95 9.75
CA PHE A 445 7.38 -15.40 9.54
C PHE A 445 8.48 -16.27 10.15
N GLY A 446 9.56 -15.68 10.66
CA GLY A 446 10.68 -16.40 11.28
C GLY A 446 11.69 -17.01 10.30
N PHE A 447 11.62 -16.70 8.99
CA PHE A 447 12.57 -17.20 8.00
C PHE A 447 12.77 -16.21 6.84
N LYS A 448 13.92 -16.31 6.17
CA LYS A 448 14.27 -15.48 5.00
C LYS A 448 13.63 -16.00 3.71
N LEU A 449 13.39 -15.09 2.76
CA LEU A 449 13.01 -15.47 1.40
C LEU A 449 14.20 -16.01 0.60
N ASN A 450 13.92 -16.86 -0.38
CA ASN A 450 14.94 -17.43 -1.28
C ASN A 450 15.65 -16.31 -2.08
N PRO A 451 16.98 -16.14 -1.96
CA PRO A 451 17.67 -15.02 -2.56
C PRO A 451 17.81 -15.15 -4.09
N LYS A 452 17.89 -16.37 -4.65
CA LYS A 452 18.05 -16.58 -6.10
C LYS A 452 16.80 -16.14 -6.85
N LEU A 453 15.64 -16.59 -6.39
CA LEU A 453 14.35 -16.20 -7.00
C LEU A 453 14.03 -14.71 -6.76
N GLY A 454 14.43 -14.16 -5.61
CA GLY A 454 14.30 -12.72 -5.35
C GLY A 454 15.12 -11.86 -6.31
N LYS A 455 16.37 -12.26 -6.60
CA LYS A 455 17.22 -11.59 -7.59
C LYS A 455 16.67 -11.72 -9.01
N ALA A 456 16.12 -12.89 -9.36
CA ALA A 456 15.47 -13.10 -10.66
C ALA A 456 14.21 -12.21 -10.80
N SER A 457 13.35 -12.19 -9.79
CA SER A 457 12.18 -11.31 -9.71
C SER A 457 12.57 -9.85 -9.96
N PHE A 458 13.57 -9.35 -9.21
CA PHE A 458 14.10 -8.00 -9.39
C PHE A 458 14.53 -7.70 -10.83
N TRP A 459 15.35 -8.54 -11.45
CA TRP A 459 15.85 -8.27 -12.80
C TRP A 459 14.76 -8.30 -13.86
N PHE A 460 13.82 -9.24 -13.78
CA PHE A 460 12.66 -9.28 -14.67
C PHE A 460 11.77 -8.05 -14.51
N TRP A 461 11.54 -7.60 -13.27
CA TRP A 461 10.81 -6.36 -13.01
C TRP A 461 11.55 -5.14 -13.55
N GLN A 462 12.85 -4.99 -13.25
CA GLN A 462 13.62 -3.81 -13.63
C GLN A 462 13.78 -3.68 -15.15
N ILE A 463 14.14 -4.78 -15.83
CA ILE A 463 14.33 -4.80 -17.29
C ILE A 463 12.98 -4.74 -17.99
N GLY A 464 12.00 -5.51 -17.52
CA GLY A 464 10.64 -5.50 -18.05
C GLY A 464 9.98 -4.13 -17.95
N PHE A 465 10.16 -3.42 -16.84
CA PHE A 465 9.69 -2.05 -16.66
C PHE A 465 10.27 -1.11 -17.72
N MET A 466 11.58 -1.17 -17.97
CA MET A 466 12.22 -0.30 -18.97
C MET A 466 11.66 -0.57 -20.37
N PHE A 467 11.51 -1.84 -20.77
CA PHE A 467 10.90 -2.18 -22.06
C PHE A 467 9.41 -1.85 -22.13
N ALA A 468 8.68 -1.91 -21.02
CA ALA A 468 7.23 -1.65 -21.00
C ALA A 468 6.90 -0.17 -21.12
N PHE A 469 7.68 0.71 -20.46
CA PHE A 469 7.30 2.11 -20.27
C PHE A 469 8.21 3.13 -20.97
N MET A 470 9.48 2.81 -21.25
CA MET A 470 10.32 3.74 -22.04
C MET A 470 9.79 3.99 -23.46
N PRO A 471 9.26 2.97 -24.18
CA PRO A 471 8.62 3.19 -25.48
C PRO A 471 7.44 4.16 -25.43
N LEU A 472 6.76 4.25 -24.28
CA LEU A 472 5.57 5.09 -24.14
C LEU A 472 5.91 6.58 -24.06
N TYR A 473 7.13 6.95 -23.61
CA TYR A 473 7.60 8.33 -23.73
C TYR A 473 7.74 8.72 -25.21
N VAL A 474 8.28 7.83 -26.04
CA VAL A 474 8.40 8.05 -27.49
C VAL A 474 7.02 8.15 -28.13
N LEU A 475 6.13 7.20 -27.86
CA LEU A 475 4.75 7.24 -28.36
C LEU A 475 4.00 8.51 -27.95
N GLY A 476 4.23 8.99 -26.72
CA GLY A 476 3.67 10.24 -26.24
C GLY A 476 4.14 11.45 -27.04
N PHE A 477 5.42 11.50 -27.42
CA PHE A 477 5.95 12.53 -28.33
C PHE A 477 5.45 12.40 -29.77
N LEU A 478 5.19 11.17 -30.24
CA LEU A 478 4.60 10.90 -31.55
C LEU A 478 3.08 11.17 -31.60
N GLY A 479 2.48 11.65 -30.50
CA GLY A 479 1.08 12.08 -30.44
C GLY A 479 0.08 10.97 -30.06
N MET A 480 0.53 9.77 -29.67
CA MET A 480 -0.41 8.74 -29.21
C MET A 480 -1.04 9.16 -27.87
N THR A 481 -2.37 9.28 -27.86
CA THR A 481 -3.13 9.62 -26.66
C THR A 481 -3.51 8.38 -25.85
N ARG A 482 -3.82 8.58 -24.57
CA ARG A 482 -4.29 7.52 -23.68
C ARG A 482 -5.70 7.04 -24.04
N ARG A 483 -6.03 5.82 -23.59
CA ARG A 483 -7.38 5.23 -23.63
C ARG A 483 -7.92 4.94 -25.04
N LEU A 484 -7.04 4.82 -26.02
CA LEU A 484 -7.39 4.25 -27.32
C LEU A 484 -7.39 2.72 -27.22
N ASN A 485 -8.40 2.05 -27.76
CA ASN A 485 -8.47 0.59 -27.79
C ASN A 485 -7.92 -0.03 -29.10
N TYR A 486 -7.68 0.78 -30.14
CA TYR A 486 -7.01 0.39 -31.38
C TYR A 486 -6.25 1.56 -32.02
N THR A 487 -5.36 1.27 -32.97
CA THR A 487 -4.68 2.29 -33.78
C THR A 487 -4.48 1.83 -35.22
N THR A 488 -4.47 2.77 -36.16
CA THR A 488 -4.13 2.55 -37.57
C THR A 488 -2.82 3.23 -37.98
N ASN A 489 -2.10 3.86 -37.04
CA ASN A 489 -0.83 4.52 -37.33
C ASN A 489 0.32 3.49 -37.35
N PRO A 490 0.94 3.21 -38.52
CA PRO A 490 2.00 2.21 -38.63
C PRO A 490 3.26 2.59 -37.83
N GLU A 491 3.53 3.87 -37.61
CA GLU A 491 4.72 4.33 -36.87
C GLU A 491 4.69 3.97 -35.38
N TRP A 492 3.49 3.71 -34.83
CA TRP A 492 3.32 3.37 -33.42
C TRP A 492 3.52 1.88 -33.13
N GLU A 493 3.34 1.02 -34.13
CA GLU A 493 3.30 -0.45 -33.94
C GLU A 493 4.57 -1.03 -33.30
N PRO A 494 5.80 -0.69 -33.75
CA PRO A 494 7.02 -1.26 -33.17
C PRO A 494 7.14 -0.99 -31.66
N TRP A 495 6.72 0.21 -31.23
CA TRP A 495 6.76 0.63 -29.84
C TRP A 495 5.71 -0.08 -28.98
N LEU A 496 4.53 -0.39 -29.55
CA LEU A 496 3.49 -1.16 -28.88
C LEU A 496 3.90 -2.63 -28.68
N TYR A 497 4.56 -3.24 -29.66
CA TYR A 497 5.12 -4.58 -29.51
C TYR A 497 6.22 -4.63 -28.45
N LEU A 498 7.09 -3.62 -28.42
CA LEU A 498 8.14 -3.53 -27.40
C LEU A 498 7.55 -3.35 -26.00
N ALA A 499 6.49 -2.53 -25.87
CA ALA A 499 5.77 -2.35 -24.61
C ALA A 499 5.12 -3.65 -24.13
N LEU A 500 4.53 -4.44 -25.02
CA LEU A 500 3.98 -5.77 -24.68
C LEU A 500 5.08 -6.74 -24.25
N PHE A 501 6.22 -6.77 -24.94
CA PHE A 501 7.37 -7.58 -24.54
C PHE A 501 7.83 -7.24 -23.13
N GLY A 502 7.93 -5.95 -22.79
CA GLY A 502 8.23 -5.50 -21.43
C GLY A 502 7.19 -5.97 -20.41
N ALA A 503 5.90 -5.91 -20.75
CA ALA A 503 4.84 -6.43 -19.87
C ALA A 503 4.97 -7.94 -19.61
N LEU A 504 5.34 -8.74 -20.62
CA LEU A 504 5.58 -10.18 -20.45
C LEU A 504 6.78 -10.47 -19.54
N LEU A 505 7.85 -9.66 -19.62
CA LEU A 505 8.97 -9.76 -18.69
C LEU A 505 8.54 -9.44 -17.24
N ILE A 506 7.68 -8.43 -17.03
CA ILE A 506 7.12 -8.15 -15.70
C ILE A 506 6.29 -9.34 -15.20
N ALA A 507 5.53 -10.01 -16.09
CA ALA A 507 4.79 -11.22 -15.74
C ALA A 507 5.71 -12.33 -15.21
N CYS A 508 6.88 -12.53 -15.85
CA CYS A 508 7.92 -13.43 -15.36
C CYS A 508 8.44 -13.00 -13.98
N GLY A 509 8.62 -11.69 -13.76
CA GLY A 509 9.01 -11.15 -12.45
C GLY A 509 8.00 -11.46 -11.34
N ILE A 510 6.71 -11.25 -11.61
CA ILE A 510 5.61 -11.62 -10.69
C ILE A 510 5.59 -13.12 -10.42
N ALA A 511 5.75 -13.95 -11.47
CA ALA A 511 5.81 -15.40 -11.32
C ALA A 511 7.00 -15.83 -10.45
N CYS A 512 8.18 -15.25 -10.65
CA CYS A 512 9.35 -15.46 -9.80
C CYS A 512 9.08 -15.06 -8.34
N GLN A 513 8.35 -13.97 -8.10
CA GLN A 513 7.98 -13.52 -6.75
C GLN A 513 7.05 -14.51 -6.05
N LEU A 514 6.02 -15.03 -6.74
CA LEU A 514 5.13 -16.05 -6.19
C LEU A 514 5.87 -17.36 -5.91
N LEU A 515 6.70 -17.82 -6.85
CA LEU A 515 7.56 -18.99 -6.68
C LEU A 515 8.54 -18.81 -5.52
N GLN A 516 9.08 -17.60 -5.33
CA GLN A 516 9.96 -17.28 -4.21
C GLN A 516 9.25 -17.55 -2.88
N ILE A 517 8.01 -17.10 -2.72
CA ILE A 517 7.22 -17.31 -1.50
C ILE A 517 7.01 -18.83 -1.27
N VAL A 518 6.55 -19.56 -2.29
CA VAL A 518 6.26 -21.00 -2.19
C VAL A 518 7.51 -21.80 -1.81
N VAL A 519 8.63 -21.58 -2.50
CA VAL A 519 9.90 -22.27 -2.23
C VAL A 519 10.44 -21.93 -0.85
N SER A 520 10.28 -20.68 -0.41
CA SER A 520 10.73 -20.25 0.92
C SER A 520 9.90 -20.88 2.04
N ILE A 521 8.59 -21.01 1.87
CA ILE A 521 7.70 -21.70 2.83
C ILE A 521 8.06 -23.20 2.92
N ARG A 522 8.36 -23.84 1.80
CA ARG A 522 8.82 -25.24 1.75
C ARG A 522 10.14 -25.43 2.50
N ASP A 523 11.11 -24.54 2.26
CA ASP A 523 12.46 -24.64 2.80
C ASP A 523 12.64 -23.83 4.11
N ARG A 524 11.54 -23.45 4.78
CA ARG A 524 11.52 -22.53 5.93
C ARG A 524 12.48 -22.87 7.07
N LYS A 525 12.71 -24.16 7.33
CA LYS A 525 13.64 -24.62 8.38
C LYS A 525 15.10 -24.29 8.04
N LYS A 526 15.47 -24.32 6.76
CA LYS A 526 16.84 -24.00 6.29
C LYS A 526 17.08 -22.49 6.24
N LEU A 527 16.01 -21.73 6.06
CA LEU A 527 16.06 -20.26 5.95
C LEU A 527 15.69 -19.56 7.26
N ALA A 528 15.53 -20.32 8.35
CA ALA A 528 15.08 -19.81 9.64
C ALA A 528 16.00 -18.70 10.17
N ASP A 529 15.38 -17.67 10.74
CA ASP A 529 16.06 -16.65 11.51
C ASP A 529 16.01 -17.05 12.99
N VAL A 530 17.17 -17.34 13.57
CA VAL A 530 17.29 -17.77 14.97
C VAL A 530 17.64 -16.63 15.91
N SER A 531 18.13 -15.49 15.40
CA SER A 531 18.58 -14.37 16.24
C SER A 531 17.49 -13.32 16.46
N GLY A 532 16.57 -13.16 15.51
CA GLY A 532 15.68 -12.00 15.46
C GLY A 532 16.25 -10.82 14.66
N ASP A 533 17.53 -10.89 14.31
CA ASP A 533 18.30 -9.90 13.57
C ASP A 533 19.09 -10.56 12.42
N PRO A 534 18.42 -10.89 11.30
CA PRO A 534 19.04 -11.62 10.19
C PRO A 534 19.93 -10.72 9.32
N TRP A 535 19.83 -9.40 9.50
CA TRP A 535 20.49 -8.40 8.66
C TRP A 535 21.52 -7.57 9.42
N ASN A 536 21.68 -7.73 10.73
CA ASN A 536 22.39 -6.77 11.58
C ASN A 536 21.78 -5.35 11.50
N GLY A 537 20.46 -5.26 11.69
CA GLY A 537 19.66 -4.04 11.61
C GLY A 537 19.93 -3.04 12.73
N HIS A 538 19.48 -1.79 12.51
CA HIS A 538 19.80 -0.66 13.39
C HIS A 538 18.72 -0.32 14.43
N THR A 539 17.48 -0.64 14.12
CA THR A 539 16.26 -0.17 14.79
C THR A 539 15.61 -1.25 15.67
N LEU A 540 14.63 -0.85 16.49
CA LEU A 540 14.06 -1.69 17.56
C LEU A 540 13.32 -2.94 17.07
N GLU A 541 12.79 -2.99 15.85
CA GLU A 541 12.12 -4.19 15.36
C GLU A 541 13.04 -5.41 15.33
N TRP A 542 14.34 -5.20 15.10
CA TRP A 542 15.36 -6.24 15.09
C TRP A 542 15.81 -6.69 16.49
N SER A 543 15.40 -5.96 17.54
CA SER A 543 15.66 -6.31 18.94
C SER A 543 14.66 -7.30 19.53
N THR A 544 13.67 -7.75 18.74
CA THR A 544 12.68 -8.76 19.13
C THR A 544 12.99 -10.11 18.47
N SER A 545 12.34 -11.20 18.88
CA SER A 545 12.43 -12.49 18.19
C SER A 545 11.88 -12.43 16.74
N SER A 546 12.13 -13.48 15.97
CA SER A 546 11.54 -13.68 14.64
C SER A 546 10.83 -15.05 14.61
N PRO A 547 9.48 -15.10 14.55
CA PRO A 547 8.56 -13.98 14.58
C PRO A 547 8.54 -13.23 15.92
N ALA A 548 8.12 -11.96 15.92
CA ALA A 548 7.92 -11.19 17.15
C ALA A 548 6.76 -11.78 17.98
N PRO A 549 6.83 -11.77 19.32
CA PRO A 549 5.74 -12.26 20.17
C PRO A 549 4.52 -11.34 20.05
N PHE A 550 3.35 -11.83 20.45
CA PHE A 550 2.09 -11.10 20.29
C PHE A 550 2.08 -9.76 21.05
N TYR A 551 2.81 -9.65 22.16
CA TYR A 551 3.01 -8.42 22.95
C TYR A 551 4.19 -7.54 22.49
N ASN A 552 4.92 -7.93 21.43
CA ASN A 552 6.15 -7.32 20.92
C ASN A 552 7.33 -7.28 21.91
N PHE A 553 7.23 -6.47 22.96
CA PHE A 553 8.26 -6.24 23.96
C PHE A 553 7.75 -6.61 25.36
N ALA A 554 8.40 -7.58 25.99
CA ALA A 554 8.09 -7.98 27.36
C ALA A 554 8.31 -6.80 28.33
N LYS A 555 9.48 -6.16 28.23
CA LYS A 555 9.82 -4.90 28.90
C LYS A 555 10.03 -3.80 27.86
N LEU A 556 9.42 -2.64 28.07
CA LEU A 556 9.57 -1.53 27.14
C LEU A 556 11.03 -1.07 27.06
N PRO A 557 11.60 -0.89 25.86
CA PRO A 557 12.97 -0.42 25.71
C PRO A 557 13.07 1.04 26.15
N VAL A 558 14.22 1.43 26.70
CA VAL A 558 14.57 2.84 26.95
C VAL A 558 15.51 3.29 25.85
N VAL A 559 15.12 4.31 25.08
CA VAL A 559 15.85 4.76 23.90
C VAL A 559 16.75 5.94 24.22
N HIS A 560 18.00 5.88 23.75
CA HIS A 560 19.01 6.93 23.96
C HIS A 560 19.64 7.46 22.66
N ASP A 561 19.49 6.76 21.54
CA ASP A 561 20.02 7.11 20.22
C ASP A 561 18.98 6.74 19.14
N ILE A 562 19.10 7.35 17.96
CA ILE A 562 18.26 7.08 16.78
C ILE A 562 18.38 5.61 16.36
N ASP A 563 19.62 5.10 16.29
CA ASP A 563 19.90 3.70 15.95
C ASP A 563 19.93 2.85 17.23
N ALA A 564 18.79 2.84 17.94
CA ALA A 564 18.66 2.32 19.30
C ALA A 564 19.24 0.91 19.46
N PHE A 565 18.98 -0.01 18.53
CA PHE A 565 19.48 -1.38 18.64
C PHE A 565 20.97 -1.49 18.32
N THR A 566 21.52 -0.62 17.47
CA THR A 566 22.98 -0.54 17.26
C THR A 566 23.67 -0.06 18.52
N ASP A 567 23.16 1.00 19.15
CA ASP A 567 23.69 1.52 20.41
C ASP A 567 23.66 0.46 21.53
N MET A 568 22.56 -0.29 21.63
CA MET A 568 22.45 -1.41 22.57
C MET A 568 23.47 -2.53 22.29
N LYS A 569 23.72 -2.85 21.00
CA LYS A 569 24.72 -3.86 20.59
C LYS A 569 26.15 -3.41 20.94
N GLU A 570 26.49 -2.15 20.66
CA GLU A 570 27.82 -1.59 20.95
C GLU A 570 28.10 -1.47 22.45
N LYS A 571 27.08 -1.17 23.26
CA LYS A 571 27.17 -1.13 24.73
C LYS A 571 27.13 -2.51 25.38
N GLY A 572 26.84 -3.57 24.62
CA GLY A 572 26.75 -4.94 25.13
C GLY A 572 25.50 -5.22 25.99
N VAL A 573 24.43 -4.45 25.81
CA VAL A 573 23.16 -4.57 26.56
C VAL A 573 21.97 -5.04 25.71
N ALA A 574 22.20 -5.32 24.42
CA ALA A 574 21.16 -5.70 23.44
C ALA A 574 20.32 -6.92 23.81
N TYR A 575 20.88 -7.86 24.58
CA TYR A 575 20.22 -9.10 24.98
C TYR A 575 20.26 -9.30 26.49
N ALA A 576 20.20 -8.22 27.26
CA ALA A 576 20.18 -8.29 28.72
C ALA A 576 18.87 -8.96 29.19
N VAL A 577 19.00 -10.00 30.02
CA VAL A 577 17.86 -10.72 30.61
C VAL A 577 17.25 -9.85 31.72
N PRO A 578 15.94 -9.52 31.67
CA PRO A 578 15.26 -8.83 32.76
C PRO A 578 15.20 -9.68 34.03
N LYS A 579 15.37 -9.03 35.20
CA LYS A 579 15.23 -9.69 36.53
C LYS A 579 13.86 -10.30 36.79
N SER A 580 12.82 -9.62 36.31
CA SER A 580 11.43 -9.98 36.54
C SER A 580 10.56 -9.43 35.42
N TYR A 581 9.44 -10.09 35.18
CA TYR A 581 8.41 -9.67 34.25
C TYR A 581 7.18 -9.15 35.00
N GLU A 582 6.47 -8.23 34.38
CA GLU A 582 5.22 -7.66 34.91
C GLU A 582 4.04 -8.15 34.05
N PRO A 583 2.82 -8.23 34.61
CA PRO A 583 1.64 -8.56 33.84
C PRO A 583 1.45 -7.59 32.66
N ILE A 584 1.17 -8.13 31.46
CA ILE A 584 1.01 -7.33 30.25
C ILE A 584 -0.47 -7.22 29.90
N HIS A 585 -1.01 -6.01 29.94
CA HIS A 585 -2.34 -5.70 29.44
C HIS A 585 -2.37 -5.80 27.91
N MET A 586 -3.32 -6.57 27.37
CA MET A 586 -3.51 -6.81 25.94
C MET A 586 -5.00 -6.77 25.57
N PRO A 587 -5.34 -6.28 24.36
CA PRO A 587 -6.72 -6.28 23.87
C PRO A 587 -7.17 -7.69 23.45
N LYS A 588 -8.45 -8.02 23.68
CA LYS A 588 -9.05 -9.27 23.20
C LYS A 588 -9.43 -9.19 21.71
N ASN A 589 -9.43 -10.35 21.07
CA ASN A 589 -9.97 -10.50 19.72
C ASN A 589 -11.48 -10.21 19.69
N THR A 590 -11.97 -9.73 18.55
CA THR A 590 -13.39 -9.38 18.39
C THR A 590 -13.88 -9.64 16.97
N ALA A 591 -15.08 -10.19 16.85
CA ALA A 591 -15.74 -10.42 15.56
C ALA A 591 -16.46 -9.19 15.02
N MET A 592 -16.56 -8.11 15.79
CA MET A 592 -17.34 -6.93 15.42
C MET A 592 -16.82 -6.26 14.14
N GLY A 593 -15.51 -6.27 13.90
CA GLY A 593 -14.93 -5.78 12.64
C GLY A 593 -15.44 -6.56 11.43
N VAL A 594 -15.47 -7.89 11.52
CA VAL A 594 -15.98 -8.79 10.48
C VAL A 594 -17.46 -8.54 10.20
N TYR A 595 -18.28 -8.44 11.26
CA TYR A 595 -19.72 -8.23 11.12
C TYR A 595 -20.06 -6.87 10.52
N ILE A 596 -19.40 -5.80 10.98
CA ILE A 596 -19.58 -4.46 10.41
C ILE A 596 -19.14 -4.45 8.95
N GLY A 597 -18.00 -5.07 8.61
CA GLY A 597 -17.54 -5.23 7.23
C GLY A 597 -18.58 -5.94 6.37
N GLY A 598 -19.11 -7.07 6.83
CA GLY A 598 -20.14 -7.84 6.14
C GLY A 598 -21.44 -7.05 5.89
N PHE A 599 -21.97 -6.39 6.92
CA PHE A 599 -23.15 -5.52 6.76
C PHE A 599 -22.86 -4.31 5.85
N THR A 600 -21.63 -3.79 5.84
CA THR A 600 -21.20 -2.72 4.94
C THR A 600 -21.14 -3.19 3.49
N THR A 601 -20.68 -4.43 3.22
CA THR A 601 -20.77 -5.03 1.89
C THR A 601 -22.22 -5.14 1.43
N VAL A 602 -23.12 -5.63 2.31
CA VAL A 602 -24.56 -5.74 2.01
C VAL A 602 -25.16 -4.37 1.72
N LEU A 603 -24.86 -3.36 2.54
CA LEU A 603 -25.32 -1.98 2.34
C LEU A 603 -24.85 -1.42 0.99
N GLY A 604 -23.55 -1.52 0.69
CA GLY A 604 -22.98 -1.03 -0.56
C GLY A 604 -23.62 -1.69 -1.77
N PHE A 605 -23.71 -3.03 -1.77
CA PHE A 605 -24.35 -3.79 -2.86
C PHE A 605 -25.82 -3.40 -3.02
N ALA A 606 -26.56 -3.27 -1.92
CA ALA A 606 -27.96 -2.88 -1.95
C ALA A 606 -28.18 -1.48 -2.51
N LEU A 607 -27.32 -0.51 -2.18
CA LEU A 607 -27.39 0.85 -2.71
C LEU A 607 -27.14 0.87 -4.22
N ILE A 608 -26.07 0.20 -4.68
CA ILE A 608 -25.70 0.08 -6.10
C ILE A 608 -26.87 -0.47 -6.93
N TRP A 609 -27.58 -1.48 -6.41
CA TRP A 609 -28.70 -2.12 -7.09
C TRP A 609 -30.07 -1.55 -6.75
N HIS A 610 -30.15 -0.47 -5.96
CA HIS A 610 -31.39 0.18 -5.52
C HIS A 610 -32.35 -0.78 -4.76
N ILE A 611 -31.79 -1.66 -3.92
CA ILE A 611 -32.50 -2.62 -3.07
C ILE A 611 -32.71 -2.00 -1.67
N TRP A 612 -33.65 -1.06 -1.57
CA TRP A 612 -33.78 -0.19 -0.39
C TRP A 612 -34.03 -0.91 0.94
N TRP A 613 -34.84 -1.98 0.96
CA TRP A 613 -35.07 -2.74 2.20
C TRP A 613 -33.78 -3.41 2.70
N LEU A 614 -32.95 -3.91 1.80
CA LEU A 614 -31.68 -4.55 2.13
C LEU A 614 -30.64 -3.51 2.57
N ALA A 615 -30.68 -2.31 1.98
CA ALA A 615 -29.86 -1.19 2.43
C ALA A 615 -30.22 -0.80 3.88
N ILE A 616 -31.51 -0.74 4.24
CA ILE A 616 -31.95 -0.49 5.62
C ILE A 616 -31.43 -1.60 6.55
N VAL A 617 -31.55 -2.88 6.17
CA VAL A 617 -31.02 -4.00 6.97
C VAL A 617 -29.51 -3.90 7.17
N GLY A 618 -28.75 -3.58 6.11
CA GLY A 618 -27.31 -3.36 6.20
C GLY A 618 -26.96 -2.24 7.18
N LEU A 619 -27.64 -1.09 7.07
CA LEU A 619 -27.42 0.05 7.97
C LEU A 619 -27.77 -0.26 9.42
N VAL A 620 -28.93 -0.89 9.68
CA VAL A 620 -29.35 -1.29 11.03
C VAL A 620 -28.38 -2.32 11.60
N GLY A 621 -27.86 -3.25 10.79
CA GLY A 621 -26.84 -4.22 11.20
C GLY A 621 -25.54 -3.54 11.65
N ILE A 622 -25.05 -2.55 10.87
CA ILE A 622 -23.86 -1.77 11.23
C ILE A 622 -24.08 -1.05 12.57
N VAL A 623 -25.18 -0.30 12.70
CA VAL A 623 -25.50 0.45 13.93
C VAL A 623 -25.67 -0.49 15.12
N GLY A 624 -26.36 -1.62 14.93
CA GLY A 624 -26.55 -2.65 15.96
C GLY A 624 -25.23 -3.23 16.44
N CYS A 625 -24.30 -3.56 15.53
CA CYS A 625 -22.95 -4.03 15.91
C CYS A 625 -22.14 -2.96 16.65
N MET A 626 -22.23 -1.70 16.21
CA MET A 626 -21.55 -0.59 16.91
C MET A 626 -22.09 -0.38 18.32
N LEU A 627 -23.41 -0.42 18.50
CA LEU A 627 -24.04 -0.33 19.81
C LEU A 627 -23.66 -1.53 20.68
N ALA A 628 -23.73 -2.76 20.15
CA ALA A 628 -23.33 -3.95 20.89
C ALA A 628 -21.87 -3.86 21.36
N ARG A 629 -20.96 -3.35 20.51
CA ARG A 629 -19.57 -3.14 20.89
C ARG A 629 -19.39 -2.03 21.93
N ALA A 630 -20.21 -0.99 21.90
CA ALA A 630 -20.14 0.10 22.87
C ALA A 630 -20.57 -0.33 24.29
N TYR A 631 -21.40 -1.36 24.42
CA TYR A 631 -21.85 -1.93 25.70
C TYR A 631 -21.03 -3.16 26.16
N ASP A 632 -20.03 -3.57 25.38
CA ASP A 632 -19.16 -4.69 25.72
C ASP A 632 -18.13 -4.25 26.77
N ASN A 633 -18.17 -4.89 27.95
CA ASN A 633 -17.25 -4.60 29.05
C ASN A 633 -16.05 -5.56 29.11
N ASP A 634 -16.04 -6.64 28.31
CA ASP A 634 -14.99 -7.66 28.35
C ASP A 634 -14.00 -7.49 27.18
N LEU A 635 -13.29 -6.36 27.20
CA LEU A 635 -12.50 -5.88 26.07
C LEU A 635 -11.03 -6.36 26.10
N ASP A 636 -10.51 -6.67 27.29
CA ASP A 636 -9.09 -6.74 27.56
C ASP A 636 -8.74 -7.99 28.39
N TYR A 637 -7.46 -8.37 28.41
CA TYR A 637 -6.93 -9.39 29.31
C TYR A 637 -5.51 -9.06 29.76
N TYR A 638 -5.02 -9.80 30.76
CA TYR A 638 -3.66 -9.71 31.25
C TYR A 638 -2.91 -11.02 30.99
N VAL A 639 -1.78 -10.91 30.29
CA VAL A 639 -0.78 -11.97 30.17
C VAL A 639 0.00 -12.03 31.48
N GLN A 640 0.07 -13.20 32.09
CA GLN A 640 0.73 -13.36 33.38
C GLN A 640 2.26 -13.41 33.23
N PRO A 641 3.04 -12.95 34.24
CA PRO A 641 4.50 -12.92 34.18
C PRO A 641 5.14 -14.27 33.85
N GLU A 642 4.56 -15.38 34.33
CA GLU A 642 5.08 -16.74 34.11
C GLU A 642 5.00 -17.14 32.63
N GLU A 643 3.94 -16.73 31.93
CA GLU A 643 3.79 -16.97 30.49
C GLU A 643 4.80 -16.13 29.70
N VAL A 644 5.01 -14.87 30.10
CA VAL A 644 6.02 -14.00 29.48
C VAL A 644 7.43 -14.55 29.70
N GLU A 645 7.75 -15.01 30.92
CA GLU A 645 9.06 -15.60 31.22
C GLU A 645 9.29 -16.87 30.39
N ALA A 646 8.30 -17.74 30.26
CA ALA A 646 8.43 -18.96 29.44
C ALA A 646 8.75 -18.63 27.97
N ILE A 647 8.08 -17.63 27.39
CA ILE A 647 8.30 -17.20 25.99
C ILE A 647 9.69 -16.58 25.83
N GLU A 648 10.10 -15.68 26.73
CA GLU A 648 11.41 -15.03 26.63
C GLU A 648 12.57 -16.00 26.95
N ARG A 649 12.37 -16.98 27.84
CA ARG A 649 13.36 -18.03 28.11
C ARG A 649 13.65 -18.86 26.86
N GLU A 650 12.61 -19.30 26.14
CA GLU A 650 12.78 -20.03 24.86
C GLU A 650 13.59 -19.20 23.84
N ARG A 651 13.38 -17.88 23.82
CA ARG A 651 14.14 -16.97 22.97
C ARG A 651 15.60 -16.88 23.39
N PHE A 652 15.89 -16.69 24.68
CA PHE A 652 17.27 -16.58 25.17
C PHE A 652 18.05 -17.89 24.96
N GLU A 653 17.41 -19.04 25.11
CA GLU A 653 17.99 -20.34 24.79
C GLU A 653 18.38 -20.45 23.31
N LYS A 654 17.52 -19.99 22.39
CA LYS A 654 17.84 -19.93 20.95
C LYS A 654 19.01 -19.00 20.63
N LEU A 655 19.23 -17.98 21.44
CA LEU A 655 20.39 -17.08 21.35
C LEU A 655 21.65 -17.65 22.02
N GLY A 656 21.56 -18.81 22.69
CA GLY A 656 22.66 -19.41 23.44
C GLY A 656 22.98 -18.67 24.75
N ILE A 657 22.03 -17.94 25.32
CA ILE A 657 22.18 -17.21 26.57
C ILE A 657 21.67 -18.10 27.71
N ASP A 658 22.55 -18.47 28.63
CA ASP A 658 22.20 -19.21 29.84
C ASP A 658 21.54 -18.26 30.85
N VAL A 659 20.21 -18.38 30.95
CA VAL A 659 19.36 -17.53 31.80
C VAL A 659 19.65 -17.78 33.29
N ASP A 660 20.05 -18.99 33.67
CA ASP A 660 20.23 -19.38 35.08
C ASP A 660 21.60 -18.97 35.63
N ASN A 661 22.60 -18.80 34.76
CA ASN A 661 23.94 -18.33 35.12
C ASN A 661 24.20 -16.83 34.81
N TYR A 662 23.21 -16.10 34.28
CA TYR A 662 23.35 -14.68 33.93
C TYR A 662 23.29 -13.78 35.18
N THR A 663 24.43 -13.65 35.86
CA THR A 663 24.59 -12.66 36.94
C THR A 663 24.77 -11.26 36.34
N GLU A 664 23.97 -10.32 36.83
CA GLU A 664 23.77 -8.98 36.25
C GLU A 664 25.08 -8.22 36.02
N ARG A 665 25.34 -7.80 34.77
CA ARG A 665 26.16 -6.60 34.51
C ARG A 665 25.26 -5.40 34.69
N ASP A 666 25.42 -4.72 35.82
CA ASP A 666 24.72 -3.51 36.20
C ASP A 666 24.69 -2.47 35.05
N THR A 667 23.48 -2.09 34.64
CA THR A 667 23.23 -1.21 33.48
C THR A 667 23.58 0.26 33.74
N ALA A 668 24.14 0.58 34.91
CA ALA A 668 24.38 1.94 35.38
C ALA A 668 25.82 2.48 35.17
N LYS A 669 26.77 1.74 34.58
CA LYS A 669 28.15 2.25 34.36
C LYS A 669 28.71 1.97 32.96
N PRO A 670 29.15 3.01 32.21
CA PRO A 670 29.85 2.80 30.94
C PRO A 670 31.29 2.33 31.22
N HIS A 671 31.62 1.10 30.84
CA HIS A 671 33.01 0.63 30.86
C HIS A 671 33.57 0.51 29.43
N LYS A 672 34.80 1.03 29.25
CA LYS A 672 35.57 1.02 28.01
C LYS A 672 35.71 -0.41 27.46
N ALA A 673 35.27 -0.61 26.22
CA ALA A 673 35.47 -1.85 25.48
C ALA A 673 36.97 -2.22 25.39
N ALA A 674 37.28 -3.48 25.68
CA ALA A 674 38.57 -4.07 25.35
C ALA A 674 38.69 -4.13 23.82
N ARG A 675 39.75 -3.54 23.27
CA ARG A 675 40.09 -3.63 21.85
C ARG A 675 40.33 -5.11 21.49
N PRO A 676 39.86 -5.61 20.34
CA PRO A 676 40.33 -6.88 19.81
C PRO A 676 41.80 -6.71 19.45
N THR A 677 42.66 -7.54 20.03
CA THR A 677 44.04 -7.71 19.62
C THR A 677 44.08 -8.14 18.16
N THR A 678 44.62 -7.27 17.32
CA THR A 678 45.08 -7.58 15.97
C THR A 678 46.21 -8.59 16.06
N THR A 679 46.03 -9.76 15.45
CA THR A 679 47.14 -10.61 15.01
C THR A 679 47.00 -10.85 13.52
N ALA A 680 47.90 -10.15 12.80
CA ALA A 680 48.40 -10.27 11.42
C ALA A 680 47.42 -10.60 10.29
#